data_AF-A0AAV9PWC0-F1
#
_entry.id   AF-A0AAV9PWC0-F1
#
_cell.length_a   1.000
_cell.length_b   1.000
_cell.length_c   1.000
_cell.angle_alpha   90.00
_cell.angle_beta   90.00
_cell.angle_gamma   90.00
#
_symmetry.space_group_name_H-M   'P 1'
#
loop_
_entity.id
_entity.type
_entity.pdbx_description
1 polymer ?
#
loop_
_entity_poly.entity_id
_entity_poly.type
_entity_poly.pdbx_seq_one_letter_code
_entity_poly.pdbx_strand_id
1 'polypeptide(L)'
;MAPKKGGKTSDTNNQSTAGNDDTNSGQTRTTPTEKEQRDRIDAFRRSLYPYVVERPILEYFLRVNDWNIDAAAKAYRAVRANHLAFETGDGDSDAGDDTPRDFFERSRVRWNNNPEQERRDAALGLQEWVRDRFQQTRTLSRAEASMWMGENQWDFDMARASYLELTHDRFLRQLARRFDHMREKLPMTADDKKPAKKMNDQDKKRQAARDERLAEFINITGRPDWYSLLVFLEEREFDLVRAVHDWHVGGVPPYTGQPRRNNVDIDGMRMGTDGKRMEKPTPEACVPRKEPAGDDSDGDDSDSSSSSSDSNWGSEKDAFLPSDSDDDDDMSQNSSTPSSPSRNRVDGFVIDDYPDTAKGSAPNPRRFIMEYISKGKYNFNIFKKESDFYWPERGEKKPEGNTKRTLFDWENQSHVNLLNNWWRQNRQRVLNTVRRESSQKWSKEELDFLYSLMKELLEEQKKKNPNKTEAELIPLKVSNDKKKEWQTRINEKFVGKILPGSKAPRRPREASALMTQRGRTRAIIDDFKVPEDKAYFAQQDAKKKKQQEKAKKQAGSPAPQSLSGEEEEEELDTTLATLGGPSGGDSSALPATPCPTSAPVPRKSKTPEPPATPSPVRRKSRSPARSESPIDVEGLQAAAYSYFTDHVETFEADLDQQLGIRRGQPQFSETLRDALIQDVEANYNDGSVAPVLRDAIRALIQEQYQAMDNERSASQAPSAGPGPTAGVKRTHDDSAGESEHGDEGHKRQKLDSGAANDDPMELGSSIDDEEEQQHGEKRKRQDEPDSGDEEPSKKRFHE
;
A
#
# COMPACT_ATOMS: atom_id res chain seq x y z
N MET A 1 21.90 -41.69 -70.78
CA MET A 1 21.43 -40.30 -70.72
C MET A 1 20.36 -40.22 -69.65
N ALA A 2 20.70 -39.65 -68.49
CA ALA A 2 19.89 -39.64 -67.28
C ALA A 2 19.94 -38.24 -66.64
N PRO A 3 18.86 -37.77 -65.99
CA PRO A 3 18.67 -36.35 -65.69
C PRO A 3 19.33 -35.89 -64.38
N LYS A 4 19.40 -34.56 -64.29
CA LYS A 4 20.17 -33.71 -63.38
C LYS A 4 19.75 -33.80 -61.90
N LYS A 5 20.77 -33.55 -61.07
CA LYS A 5 20.83 -33.54 -59.60
C LYS A 5 19.87 -32.54 -58.95
N GLY A 6 19.27 -32.98 -57.84
CA GLY A 6 18.40 -32.21 -56.96
C GLY A 6 19.15 -31.23 -56.04
N GLY A 7 18.41 -30.20 -55.63
CA GLY A 7 18.83 -29.17 -54.68
C GLY A 7 18.79 -29.67 -53.23
N LYS A 8 19.78 -29.23 -52.46
CA LYS A 8 19.83 -29.35 -50.99
C LYS A 8 19.14 -28.14 -50.38
N THR A 9 18.04 -28.36 -49.66
CA THR A 9 17.56 -27.45 -48.62
C THR A 9 18.36 -27.71 -47.34
N SER A 10 18.87 -26.65 -46.73
CA SER A 10 19.56 -26.66 -45.44
C SER A 10 18.55 -26.37 -44.34
N ASP A 11 18.14 -27.40 -43.61
CA ASP A 11 17.40 -27.26 -42.36
C ASP A 11 18.37 -26.90 -41.23
N THR A 12 18.29 -25.66 -40.76
CA THR A 12 18.90 -25.22 -39.50
C THR A 12 18.08 -25.75 -38.33
N ASN A 13 18.54 -26.88 -37.79
CA ASN A 13 18.05 -27.49 -36.56
C ASN A 13 18.52 -26.66 -35.34
N ASN A 14 17.65 -25.80 -34.82
CA ASN A 14 17.90 -25.03 -33.60
C ASN A 14 17.26 -25.76 -32.40
N GLN A 15 17.87 -26.87 -31.99
CA GLN A 15 17.53 -27.54 -30.74
C GLN A 15 18.05 -26.69 -29.57
N SER A 16 17.15 -25.95 -28.95
CA SER A 16 17.37 -25.36 -27.63
C SER A 16 17.38 -26.49 -26.60
N THR A 17 18.57 -26.87 -26.14
CA THR A 17 18.79 -27.76 -25.01
C THR A 17 18.30 -27.08 -23.73
N ALA A 18 17.07 -27.39 -23.33
CA ALA A 18 16.63 -27.24 -21.95
C ALA A 18 17.48 -28.19 -21.09
N GLY A 19 18.45 -27.63 -20.37
CA GLY A 19 19.21 -28.38 -19.38
C GLY A 19 18.31 -28.75 -18.20
N ASN A 20 17.87 -30.00 -18.16
CA ASN A 20 17.35 -30.62 -16.95
C ASN A 20 18.53 -30.87 -15.99
N ASP A 21 18.76 -29.92 -15.08
CA ASP A 21 19.59 -30.15 -13.88
C ASP A 21 18.78 -30.99 -12.87
N ASP A 22 18.73 -32.31 -13.11
CA ASP A 22 18.09 -33.32 -12.24
C ASP A 22 18.94 -33.67 -10.99
N THR A 23 19.54 -32.66 -10.35
CA THR A 23 20.25 -32.83 -9.06
C THR A 23 19.52 -32.16 -7.91
N ASN A 24 18.19 -32.30 -7.86
CA ASN A 24 17.43 -31.88 -6.68
C ASN A 24 17.28 -33.06 -5.71
N SER A 25 18.17 -33.09 -4.71
CA SER A 25 18.08 -33.94 -3.53
C SER A 25 16.67 -33.89 -2.96
N GLY A 26 16.07 -35.05 -2.66
CA GLY A 26 14.67 -35.22 -2.22
C GLY A 26 14.31 -34.51 -0.90
N GLN A 27 14.32 -33.18 -0.89
CA GLN A 27 13.56 -32.37 0.04
C GLN A 27 12.09 -32.64 -0.28
N THR A 28 11.44 -33.42 0.59
CA THR A 28 9.98 -33.51 0.65
C THR A 28 9.45 -32.08 0.72
N ARG A 29 8.88 -31.57 -0.38
CA ARG A 29 8.31 -30.24 -0.47
C ARG A 29 7.19 -30.15 0.55
N THR A 30 7.48 -29.52 1.69
CA THR A 30 6.47 -29.24 2.71
C THR A 30 5.47 -28.27 2.10
N THR A 31 4.18 -28.59 2.21
CA THR A 31 3.10 -27.65 1.86
C THR A 31 3.38 -26.32 2.55
N PRO A 32 3.33 -25.17 1.84
CA PRO A 32 3.61 -23.88 2.46
C PRO A 32 2.67 -23.63 3.64
N THR A 33 3.16 -22.94 4.66
CA THR A 33 2.32 -22.49 5.78
C THR A 33 1.23 -21.54 5.28
N GLU A 34 0.11 -21.42 5.99
CA GLU A 34 -1.01 -20.55 5.57
C GLU A 34 -0.59 -19.11 5.26
N LYS A 35 0.33 -18.56 6.06
CA LYS A 35 0.92 -17.24 5.82
C LYS A 35 1.73 -17.18 4.52
N GLU A 36 2.55 -18.19 4.24
CA GLU A 36 3.30 -18.28 2.99
C GLU A 36 2.37 -18.48 1.79
N GLN A 37 1.27 -19.21 1.97
CA GLN A 37 0.24 -19.35 0.94
C GLN A 37 -0.37 -17.99 0.58
N ARG A 38 -0.76 -17.19 1.58
CA ARG A 38 -1.25 -15.80 1.36
C ARG A 38 -0.20 -14.94 0.67
N ASP A 39 1.04 -14.93 1.16
CA ASP A 39 2.15 -14.19 0.55
C ASP A 39 2.38 -14.60 -0.92
N ARG A 40 2.20 -15.89 -1.26
CA ARG A 40 2.35 -16.42 -2.63
C ARG A 40 1.16 -16.09 -3.52
N ILE A 41 -0.07 -16.15 -3.00
CA ILE A 41 -1.28 -15.70 -3.72
C ILE A 41 -1.15 -14.23 -4.07
N ASP A 42 -0.72 -13.38 -3.13
CA ASP A 42 -0.53 -11.95 -3.36
C ASP A 42 0.58 -11.68 -4.40
N ALA A 43 1.69 -12.41 -4.34
CA ALA A 43 2.74 -12.31 -5.34
C ALA A 43 2.28 -12.77 -6.73
N PHE A 44 1.47 -13.85 -6.78
CA PHE A 44 0.90 -14.34 -8.03
C PHE A 44 -0.10 -13.35 -8.63
N ARG A 45 -1.05 -12.81 -7.84
CA ARG A 45 -1.97 -11.74 -8.26
C ARG A 45 -1.20 -10.57 -8.90
N ARG A 46 -0.12 -10.13 -8.25
CA ARG A 46 0.70 -9.02 -8.75
C ARG A 46 1.42 -9.35 -10.07
N SER A 47 1.80 -10.60 -10.30
CA SER A 47 2.41 -10.99 -11.58
C SER A 47 1.42 -11.03 -12.73
N LEU A 48 0.11 -11.09 -12.44
CA LEU A 48 -0.98 -11.10 -13.41
C LEU A 48 -1.57 -9.71 -13.72
N TYR A 49 -1.30 -8.66 -12.94
CA TYR A 49 -1.81 -7.32 -13.27
C TYR A 49 -1.39 -6.92 -14.71
N PRO A 50 -2.28 -6.31 -15.51
CA PRO A 50 -3.52 -5.63 -15.09
C PRO A 50 -4.81 -6.45 -15.04
N TYR A 51 -4.74 -7.77 -15.24
CA TYR A 51 -5.92 -8.63 -15.25
C TYR A 51 -6.63 -8.70 -13.90
N VAL A 52 -7.93 -8.97 -13.98
CA VAL A 52 -8.79 -9.27 -12.83
C VAL A 52 -8.53 -10.71 -12.43
N VAL A 53 -8.60 -11.00 -11.14
CA VAL A 53 -8.37 -12.35 -10.63
C VAL A 53 -9.45 -12.76 -9.65
N GLU A 54 -9.65 -14.07 -9.56
CA GLU A 54 -10.44 -14.73 -8.53
C GLU A 54 -9.50 -15.63 -7.70
N ARG A 55 -9.64 -15.58 -6.38
CA ARG A 55 -8.72 -16.26 -5.47
C ARG A 55 -8.72 -17.78 -5.64
N PRO A 56 -9.86 -18.48 -5.80
CA PRO A 56 -9.88 -19.93 -6.03
C PRO A 56 -9.07 -20.34 -7.26
N ILE A 57 -9.07 -19.51 -8.31
CA ILE A 57 -8.31 -19.77 -9.55
C ILE A 57 -6.81 -19.63 -9.28
N LEU A 58 -6.39 -18.59 -8.57
CA LEU A 58 -4.99 -18.42 -8.17
C LEU A 58 -4.49 -19.60 -7.32
N GLU A 59 -5.29 -20.02 -6.33
CA GLU A 59 -4.97 -21.14 -5.47
C GLU A 59 -4.87 -22.46 -6.24
N TYR A 60 -5.79 -22.70 -7.19
CA TYR A 60 -5.72 -23.87 -8.06
C TYR A 60 -4.40 -23.93 -8.83
N PHE A 61 -4.07 -22.86 -9.57
CA PHE A 61 -2.84 -22.82 -10.38
C PHE A 61 -1.58 -22.90 -9.51
N LEU A 62 -1.59 -22.33 -8.31
CA LEU A 62 -0.49 -22.51 -7.36
C LEU A 62 -0.38 -23.96 -6.90
N ARG A 63 -1.48 -24.59 -6.46
CA ARG A 63 -1.45 -25.97 -5.95
C ARG A 63 -0.97 -26.97 -6.99
N VAL A 64 -1.45 -26.88 -8.24
CA VAL A 64 -1.05 -27.80 -9.32
C VAL A 64 0.38 -27.58 -9.81
N ASN A 65 0.98 -26.41 -9.51
CA ASN A 65 2.37 -26.08 -9.82
C ASN A 65 3.26 -26.07 -8.57
N ASP A 66 2.96 -26.88 -7.55
CA ASP A 66 3.73 -26.99 -6.31
C ASP A 66 4.04 -25.64 -5.63
N TRP A 67 3.08 -24.71 -5.71
CA TRP A 67 3.18 -23.33 -5.23
C TRP A 67 4.34 -22.53 -5.84
N ASN A 68 4.81 -22.89 -7.04
CA ASN A 68 5.76 -22.12 -7.82
C ASN A 68 5.00 -21.04 -8.63
N ILE A 69 5.23 -19.77 -8.29
CA ILE A 69 4.49 -18.64 -8.86
C ILE A 69 4.77 -18.45 -10.35
N ASP A 70 6.00 -18.64 -10.81
CA ASP A 70 6.35 -18.44 -12.22
C ASP A 70 5.75 -19.54 -13.10
N ALA A 71 5.79 -20.79 -12.63
CA ALA A 71 5.12 -21.92 -13.27
C ALA A 71 3.59 -21.75 -13.28
N ALA A 72 3.01 -21.35 -12.15
CA ALA A 72 1.58 -21.06 -12.04
C ALA A 72 1.14 -19.93 -12.98
N ALA A 73 1.90 -18.83 -13.07
CA ALA A 73 1.61 -17.73 -13.97
C ALA A 73 1.73 -18.10 -15.43
N LYS A 74 2.71 -18.94 -15.79
CA LYS A 74 2.85 -19.47 -17.14
C LYS A 74 1.67 -20.38 -17.50
N ALA A 75 1.28 -21.29 -16.59
CA ALA A 75 0.15 -22.19 -16.78
C ALA A 75 -1.17 -21.41 -16.91
N TYR A 76 -1.43 -20.46 -16.00
CA TYR A 76 -2.60 -19.59 -16.05
C TYR A 76 -2.71 -18.84 -17.38
N ARG A 77 -1.63 -18.20 -17.85
CA ARG A 77 -1.66 -17.46 -19.12
C ARG A 77 -1.90 -18.37 -20.32
N ALA A 78 -1.37 -19.60 -20.30
CA ALA A 78 -1.59 -20.57 -21.37
C ALA A 78 -3.07 -21.02 -21.42
N VAL A 79 -3.65 -21.39 -20.27
CA VAL A 79 -5.07 -21.77 -20.20
C VAL A 79 -5.98 -20.60 -20.57
N ARG A 80 -5.69 -19.41 -20.05
CA ARG A 80 -6.41 -18.18 -20.40
C ARG A 80 -6.39 -17.90 -21.90
N ALA A 81 -5.23 -18.02 -22.55
CA ALA A 81 -5.12 -17.82 -24.00
C ALA A 81 -5.95 -18.85 -24.78
N ASN A 82 -5.96 -20.11 -24.35
CA ASN A 82 -6.79 -21.15 -24.97
C ASN A 82 -8.28 -20.89 -24.78
N HIS A 83 -8.70 -20.48 -23.57
CA HIS A 83 -10.09 -20.14 -23.28
C HIS A 83 -10.58 -18.97 -24.16
N LEU A 84 -9.76 -17.93 -24.31
CA LEU A 84 -10.11 -16.77 -25.15
C LEU A 84 -10.14 -17.13 -26.64
N ALA A 85 -9.29 -18.04 -27.11
CA ALA A 85 -9.37 -18.57 -28.47
C ALA A 85 -10.63 -19.43 -28.67
N PHE A 86 -11.05 -20.18 -27.66
CA PHE A 86 -12.30 -20.96 -27.69
C PHE A 86 -13.52 -20.05 -27.79
N GLU A 87 -13.58 -18.94 -27.04
CA GLU A 87 -14.67 -17.96 -27.14
C GLU A 87 -14.78 -17.31 -28.53
N THR A 88 -13.67 -17.18 -29.28
CA THR A 88 -13.69 -16.66 -30.66
C THR A 88 -14.03 -17.71 -31.71
N GLY A 89 -14.19 -18.99 -31.32
CA GLY A 89 -14.42 -20.11 -32.22
C GLY A 89 -13.16 -20.66 -32.88
N ASP A 90 -11.98 -20.16 -32.51
CA ASP A 90 -10.68 -20.60 -33.04
C ASP A 90 -10.01 -21.66 -32.14
N GLY A 91 -10.56 -21.93 -30.96
CA GLY A 91 -10.02 -22.86 -29.98
C GLY A 91 -10.33 -24.32 -30.30
N ASP A 92 -9.33 -25.18 -30.13
CA ASP A 92 -9.49 -26.63 -30.23
C ASP A 92 -10.31 -27.14 -29.04
N SER A 93 -11.51 -27.68 -29.30
CA SER A 93 -12.41 -28.22 -28.28
C SER A 93 -11.82 -29.44 -27.57
N ASP A 94 -10.84 -30.12 -28.19
CA ASP A 94 -10.28 -31.37 -27.71
C ASP A 94 -8.97 -31.16 -26.92
N ALA A 95 -8.50 -29.92 -26.82
CA ALA A 95 -7.22 -29.56 -26.20
C ALA A 95 -7.30 -29.40 -24.66
N GLY A 96 -7.62 -30.50 -23.97
CA GLY A 96 -7.15 -30.78 -22.61
C GLY A 96 -8.05 -30.40 -21.42
N ASP A 97 -7.93 -31.25 -20.38
CA ASP A 97 -8.39 -31.16 -18.98
C ASP A 97 -9.64 -30.29 -18.74
N ASP A 98 -10.78 -30.93 -18.47
CA ASP A 98 -12.04 -30.25 -18.16
C ASP A 98 -11.93 -29.38 -16.88
N THR A 99 -10.95 -29.66 -16.00
CA THR A 99 -10.90 -29.05 -14.67
C THR A 99 -10.50 -27.56 -14.64
N PRO A 100 -9.47 -27.06 -15.35
CA PRO A 100 -9.28 -25.63 -15.48
C PRO A 100 -10.49 -24.96 -16.12
N ARG A 101 -11.04 -25.52 -17.20
CA ARG A 101 -12.13 -24.94 -17.98
C ARG A 101 -13.38 -24.67 -17.13
N ASP A 102 -13.74 -25.62 -16.28
CA ASP A 102 -14.83 -25.47 -15.30
C ASP A 102 -14.67 -24.23 -14.40
N PHE A 103 -13.44 -23.85 -14.02
CA PHE A 103 -13.22 -22.63 -13.23
C PHE A 103 -13.50 -21.36 -14.04
N PHE A 104 -13.12 -21.33 -15.33
CA PHE A 104 -13.39 -20.16 -16.18
C PHE A 104 -14.89 -20.04 -16.48
N GLU A 105 -15.58 -21.15 -16.70
CA GLU A 105 -17.03 -21.14 -16.94
C GLU A 105 -17.84 -20.75 -15.70
N ARG A 106 -17.31 -21.00 -14.49
CA ARG A 106 -17.93 -20.59 -13.21
C ARG A 106 -17.50 -19.21 -12.74
N SER A 107 -16.48 -18.63 -13.35
CA SER A 107 -16.00 -17.28 -13.02
C SER A 107 -17.13 -16.28 -13.27
N ARG A 108 -17.36 -15.40 -12.30
CA ARG A 108 -18.39 -14.35 -12.44
C ARG A 108 -17.88 -13.19 -13.29
N VAL A 109 -16.56 -13.08 -13.42
CA VAL A 109 -15.91 -12.10 -14.28
C VAL A 109 -15.79 -12.69 -15.68
N ARG A 110 -16.35 -12.02 -16.68
CA ARG A 110 -16.12 -12.41 -18.07
C ARG A 110 -14.69 -12.06 -18.47
N TRP A 111 -13.98 -13.06 -18.98
CA TRP A 111 -12.58 -12.94 -19.34
C TRP A 111 -12.45 -12.18 -20.66
N ASN A 112 -11.41 -11.37 -20.80
CA ASN A 112 -11.25 -10.57 -22.01
C ASN A 112 -9.78 -10.36 -22.38
N ASN A 113 -9.40 -10.52 -23.65
CA ASN A 113 -8.05 -10.19 -24.11
C ASN A 113 -7.63 -8.75 -23.77
N ASN A 114 -8.60 -7.85 -23.67
CA ASN A 114 -8.40 -6.49 -23.20
C ASN A 114 -8.58 -6.39 -21.67
N PRO A 115 -7.51 -6.12 -20.90
CA PRO A 115 -7.60 -5.99 -19.44
C PRO A 115 -8.48 -4.81 -19.00
N GLU A 116 -8.60 -3.75 -19.81
CA GLU A 116 -9.48 -2.63 -19.49
C GLU A 116 -10.96 -3.05 -19.54
N GLN A 117 -11.34 -3.85 -20.54
CA GLN A 117 -12.68 -4.40 -20.63
C GLN A 117 -12.95 -5.43 -19.53
N GLU A 118 -11.97 -6.29 -19.22
CA GLU A 118 -12.09 -7.26 -18.13
C GLU A 118 -12.37 -6.58 -16.78
N ARG A 119 -11.75 -5.43 -16.52
CA ARG A 119 -12.04 -4.61 -15.32
C ARG A 119 -13.46 -4.06 -15.32
N ARG A 120 -13.96 -3.58 -16.47
CA ARG A 120 -15.37 -3.16 -16.58
C ARG A 120 -16.31 -4.33 -16.34
N ASP A 121 -16.06 -5.48 -16.97
CA ASP A 121 -16.85 -6.70 -16.83
C ASP A 121 -16.85 -7.18 -15.37
N ALA A 122 -15.73 -7.07 -14.65
CA ALA A 122 -15.65 -7.41 -13.24
C ALA A 122 -16.42 -6.44 -12.33
N ALA A 123 -16.35 -5.14 -12.60
CA ALA A 123 -17.15 -4.16 -11.87
C ALA A 123 -18.65 -4.37 -12.11
N LEU A 124 -19.06 -4.70 -13.33
CA LEU A 124 -20.42 -5.09 -13.66
C LEU A 124 -20.83 -6.37 -12.92
N GLY A 125 -19.99 -7.40 -12.94
CA GLY A 125 -20.25 -8.65 -12.20
C GLY A 125 -20.41 -8.43 -10.70
N LEU A 126 -19.70 -7.45 -10.12
CA LEU A 126 -19.83 -7.09 -8.70
C LEU A 126 -21.17 -6.39 -8.45
N GLN A 127 -21.56 -5.47 -9.34
CA GLN A 127 -22.85 -4.78 -9.29
C GLN A 127 -24.01 -5.77 -9.36
N GLU A 128 -23.97 -6.69 -10.31
CA GLU A 128 -24.97 -7.76 -10.46
C GLU A 128 -25.01 -8.67 -9.24
N TRP A 129 -23.85 -9.07 -8.72
CA TRP A 129 -23.78 -9.88 -7.51
C TRP A 129 -24.40 -9.18 -6.30
N VAL A 130 -24.13 -7.88 -6.08
CA VAL A 130 -24.78 -7.11 -4.99
C VAL A 130 -26.28 -7.04 -5.21
N ARG A 131 -26.73 -6.73 -6.43
CA ARG A 131 -28.15 -6.65 -6.77
C ARG A 131 -28.87 -7.97 -6.50
N ASP A 132 -28.29 -9.09 -6.93
CA ASP A 132 -28.87 -10.42 -6.75
C ASP A 132 -28.88 -10.83 -5.28
N ARG A 133 -27.75 -10.63 -4.58
CA ARG A 133 -27.58 -11.02 -3.18
C ARG A 133 -28.55 -10.28 -2.25
N PHE A 134 -28.80 -9.00 -2.51
CA PHE A 134 -29.68 -8.17 -1.70
C PHE A 134 -31.06 -7.97 -2.33
N GLN A 135 -31.49 -8.84 -3.25
CA GLN A 135 -32.82 -8.84 -3.85
C GLN A 135 -33.25 -7.45 -4.36
N GLN A 136 -32.33 -6.74 -5.02
CA GLN A 136 -32.52 -5.38 -5.56
C GLN A 136 -32.71 -4.26 -4.52
N THR A 137 -32.73 -4.56 -3.22
CA THR A 137 -32.81 -3.52 -2.16
C THR A 137 -31.58 -2.65 -2.09
N ARG A 138 -30.43 -3.18 -2.56
CA ARG A 138 -29.16 -2.49 -2.64
C ARG A 138 -28.60 -2.65 -4.04
N THR A 139 -28.10 -1.55 -4.60
CA THR A 139 -27.40 -1.56 -5.88
C THR A 139 -26.16 -0.69 -5.76
N LEU A 140 -25.12 -1.06 -6.49
CA LEU A 140 -23.94 -0.22 -6.66
C LEU A 140 -24.07 0.50 -7.99
N SER A 141 -23.66 1.76 -8.06
CA SER A 141 -23.38 2.41 -9.33
C SER A 141 -22.13 1.79 -9.98
N ARG A 142 -22.00 1.99 -11.29
CA ARG A 142 -20.83 1.55 -12.07
C ARG A 142 -19.52 2.14 -11.53
N ALA A 143 -19.55 3.40 -11.08
CA ALA A 143 -18.39 4.07 -10.52
C ALA A 143 -18.00 3.49 -9.16
N GLU A 144 -18.97 3.28 -8.25
CA GLU A 144 -18.72 2.66 -6.94
C GLU A 144 -18.16 1.25 -7.07
N ALA A 145 -18.75 0.42 -7.91
CA ALA A 145 -18.27 -0.94 -8.14
C ALA A 145 -16.84 -0.92 -8.70
N SER A 146 -16.54 -0.03 -9.65
CA SER A 146 -15.19 0.11 -10.22
C SER A 146 -14.17 0.60 -9.20
N MET A 147 -14.52 1.58 -8.36
CA MET A 147 -13.65 2.10 -7.30
C MET A 147 -13.41 1.04 -6.21
N TRP A 148 -14.45 0.29 -5.83
CA TRP A 148 -14.35 -0.78 -4.84
C TRP A 148 -13.48 -1.94 -5.33
N MET A 149 -13.63 -2.35 -6.59
CA MET A 149 -12.72 -3.30 -7.22
C MET A 149 -11.28 -2.78 -7.24
N GLY A 150 -11.10 -1.48 -7.52
CA GLY A 150 -9.80 -0.81 -7.44
C GLY A 150 -9.16 -0.87 -6.05
N GLU A 151 -9.91 -0.58 -4.98
CA GLU A 151 -9.43 -0.71 -3.59
C GLU A 151 -8.99 -2.14 -3.26
N ASN A 152 -9.70 -3.12 -3.80
CA ASN A 152 -9.47 -4.55 -3.59
C ASN A 152 -8.53 -5.17 -4.64
N GLN A 153 -7.65 -4.36 -5.23
CA GLN A 153 -6.59 -4.80 -6.16
C GLN A 153 -7.11 -5.59 -7.38
N TRP A 154 -8.34 -5.32 -7.81
CA TRP A 154 -9.02 -6.05 -8.87
C TRP A 154 -9.10 -7.57 -8.62
N ASP A 155 -9.24 -7.95 -7.34
CA ASP A 155 -9.59 -9.31 -6.92
C ASP A 155 -11.08 -9.35 -6.55
N PHE A 156 -11.85 -10.09 -7.35
CA PHE A 156 -13.30 -10.12 -7.25
C PHE A 156 -13.78 -10.73 -5.92
N ASP A 157 -13.11 -11.77 -5.45
CA ASP A 157 -13.48 -12.44 -4.19
C ASP A 157 -13.07 -11.60 -2.98
N MET A 158 -11.94 -10.89 -3.05
CA MET A 158 -11.60 -9.91 -2.02
C MET A 158 -12.63 -8.78 -1.96
N ALA A 159 -13.05 -8.25 -3.12
CA ALA A 159 -14.07 -7.21 -3.17
C ALA A 159 -15.41 -7.67 -2.57
N ARG A 160 -15.86 -8.90 -2.88
CA ARG A 160 -17.05 -9.51 -2.28
C ARG A 160 -16.90 -9.70 -0.77
N ALA A 161 -15.81 -10.32 -0.33
CA ALA A 161 -15.58 -10.59 1.09
C ALA A 161 -15.55 -9.29 1.89
N SER A 162 -14.79 -8.29 1.45
CA SER A 162 -14.72 -6.98 2.11
C SER A 162 -16.07 -6.23 2.05
N TYR A 163 -16.90 -6.45 1.03
CA TYR A 163 -18.24 -5.89 0.99
C TYR A 163 -19.17 -6.55 2.03
N LEU A 164 -19.12 -7.88 2.17
CA LEU A 164 -19.92 -8.62 3.16
C LEU A 164 -19.52 -8.30 4.61
N GLU A 165 -18.25 -8.02 4.87
CA GLU A 165 -17.76 -7.60 6.20
C GLU A 165 -18.29 -6.22 6.63
N LEU A 166 -18.85 -5.44 5.70
CA LEU A 166 -19.32 -4.09 5.94
C LEU A 166 -20.84 -3.99 5.76
N THR A 167 -21.49 -3.19 6.61
CA THR A 167 -22.84 -2.72 6.28
C THR A 167 -22.77 -1.80 5.06
N HIS A 168 -23.84 -1.72 4.27
CA HIS A 168 -23.88 -0.87 3.08
C HIS A 168 -23.45 0.59 3.38
N ASP A 169 -23.94 1.16 4.50
CA ASP A 169 -23.54 2.50 4.94
C ASP A 169 -22.06 2.62 5.33
N ARG A 170 -21.45 1.54 5.85
CA ARG A 170 -20.00 1.52 6.16
C ARG A 170 -19.18 1.44 4.88
N PHE A 171 -19.61 0.63 3.92
CA PHE A 171 -19.05 0.58 2.58
C PHE A 171 -19.09 1.96 1.91
N LEU A 172 -20.26 2.62 1.88
CA LEU A 172 -20.41 3.95 1.30
C LEU A 172 -19.52 4.98 2.02
N ARG A 173 -19.47 4.95 3.36
CA ARG A 173 -18.57 5.81 4.14
C ARG A 173 -17.10 5.55 3.85
N GLN A 174 -16.70 4.32 3.58
CA GLN A 174 -15.33 4.00 3.22
C GLN A 174 -14.96 4.57 1.85
N LEU A 175 -15.82 4.38 0.84
CA LEU A 175 -15.64 4.99 -0.47
C LEU A 175 -15.64 6.52 -0.39
N ALA A 176 -16.58 7.10 0.36
CA ALA A 176 -16.67 8.54 0.58
C ALA A 176 -15.37 9.12 1.17
N ARG A 177 -14.86 8.51 2.25
CA ARG A 177 -13.61 8.91 2.89
C ARG A 177 -12.41 8.93 1.94
N ARG A 178 -12.39 8.06 0.92
CA ARG A 178 -11.29 7.98 -0.04
C ARG A 178 -11.50 8.83 -1.28
N PHE A 179 -12.72 8.96 -1.78
CA PHE A 179 -12.98 9.50 -3.12
C PHE A 179 -13.78 10.80 -3.15
N ASP A 180 -14.41 11.24 -2.05
CA ASP A 180 -15.25 12.44 -2.08
C ASP A 180 -14.45 13.71 -2.33
N HIS A 181 -13.24 13.84 -1.78
CA HIS A 181 -12.34 14.94 -2.11
C HIS A 181 -11.87 14.91 -3.57
N MET A 182 -12.03 13.78 -4.26
CA MET A 182 -11.70 13.62 -5.68
C MET A 182 -12.84 13.98 -6.64
N ARG A 183 -14.04 14.29 -6.11
CA ARG A 183 -15.20 14.81 -6.87
C ARG A 183 -15.12 16.31 -7.14
N GLU A 184 -14.43 17.05 -6.27
CA GLU A 184 -14.37 18.52 -6.37
C GLU A 184 -13.72 18.93 -7.68
N LYS A 185 -14.39 19.72 -8.52
CA LYS A 185 -13.83 20.18 -9.80
C LYS A 185 -12.56 21.01 -9.59
N LEU A 186 -11.50 20.70 -10.32
CA LEU A 186 -10.21 21.41 -10.31
C LEU A 186 -9.93 22.04 -11.69
N PRO A 187 -10.71 23.07 -12.09
CA PRO A 187 -10.64 23.64 -13.44
C PRO A 187 -9.22 24.14 -13.76
N MET A 188 -8.82 23.99 -15.02
CA MET A 188 -7.56 24.55 -15.49
C MET A 188 -7.60 26.07 -15.43
N THR A 189 -6.64 26.65 -14.72
CA THR A 189 -6.46 28.11 -14.68
C THR A 189 -5.41 28.53 -15.70
N ALA A 190 -5.48 29.77 -16.19
CA ALA A 190 -4.47 30.32 -17.10
C ALA A 190 -3.05 30.23 -16.51
N ASP A 191 -2.95 30.23 -15.19
CA ASP A 191 -1.71 30.15 -14.42
C ASP A 191 -1.08 28.75 -14.36
N ASP A 192 -1.81 27.69 -14.74
CA ASP A 192 -1.28 26.32 -14.78
C ASP A 192 -0.16 26.14 -15.83
N LYS A 193 0.04 27.13 -16.70
CA LYS A 193 1.16 27.18 -17.65
C LYS A 193 2.45 27.72 -17.03
N LYS A 194 2.41 28.31 -15.83
CA LYS A 194 3.60 28.87 -15.17
C LYS A 194 4.57 27.75 -14.76
N PRO A 195 5.90 27.98 -14.80
CA PRO A 195 6.85 26.99 -14.30
C PRO A 195 6.65 26.78 -12.80
N ALA A 196 6.77 25.53 -12.33
CA ALA A 196 6.51 25.14 -10.92
C ALA A 196 7.26 25.98 -9.87
N LYS A 197 8.39 26.61 -10.22
CA LYS A 197 9.14 27.52 -9.33
C LYS A 197 8.38 28.82 -9.00
N LYS A 198 7.41 29.20 -9.83
CA LYS A 198 6.61 30.43 -9.71
C LYS A 198 5.16 30.16 -9.30
N MET A 199 4.76 28.90 -9.10
CA MET A 199 3.44 28.56 -8.60
C MET A 199 3.33 28.97 -7.13
N ASN A 200 2.21 29.60 -6.79
CA ASN A 200 1.87 29.85 -5.38
C ASN A 200 1.58 28.51 -4.67
N ASP A 201 1.46 28.51 -3.35
CA ASP A 201 1.25 27.25 -2.60
C ASP A 201 -0.13 26.63 -2.87
N GLN A 202 -1.14 27.41 -3.24
CA GLN A 202 -2.47 26.93 -3.61
C GLN A 202 -2.44 26.19 -4.96
N ASP A 203 -1.73 26.71 -5.96
CA ASP A 203 -1.52 26.10 -7.27
C ASP A 203 -0.73 24.79 -7.14
N LYS A 204 0.26 24.74 -6.23
CA LYS A 204 0.98 23.50 -5.92
C LYS A 204 0.04 22.46 -5.30
N LYS A 205 -0.82 22.85 -4.35
CA LYS A 205 -1.84 21.95 -3.77
C LYS A 205 -2.83 21.46 -4.83
N ARG A 206 -3.32 22.36 -5.69
CA ARG A 206 -4.20 22.01 -6.81
C ARG A 206 -3.52 21.03 -7.77
N GLN A 207 -2.26 21.28 -8.13
CA GLN A 207 -1.50 20.37 -8.98
C GLN A 207 -1.28 19.01 -8.32
N ALA A 208 -0.99 18.98 -7.01
CA ALA A 208 -0.86 17.73 -6.27
C ALA A 208 -2.19 16.93 -6.27
N ALA A 209 -3.33 17.58 -6.04
CA ALA A 209 -4.64 16.93 -6.13
C ALA A 209 -4.93 16.38 -7.54
N ARG A 210 -4.52 17.08 -8.61
CA ARG A 210 -4.61 16.56 -9.98
C ARG A 210 -3.71 15.35 -10.22
N ASP A 211 -2.50 15.38 -9.67
CA ASP A 211 -1.53 14.28 -9.77
C ASP A 211 -2.04 13.02 -9.04
N GLU A 212 -2.67 13.20 -7.87
CA GLU A 212 -3.34 12.15 -7.10
C GLU A 212 -4.43 11.47 -7.92
N ARG A 213 -5.36 12.27 -8.47
CA ARG A 213 -6.48 11.77 -9.27
C ARG A 213 -6.02 11.05 -10.52
N LEU A 214 -4.97 11.55 -11.19
CA LEU A 214 -4.38 10.85 -12.34
C LEU A 214 -3.75 9.51 -11.93
N ALA A 215 -2.99 9.47 -10.83
CA ALA A 215 -2.40 8.22 -10.35
C ALA A 215 -3.49 7.19 -10.02
N GLU A 216 -4.56 7.62 -9.36
CA GLU A 216 -5.66 6.72 -9.00
C GLU A 216 -6.48 6.28 -10.22
N PHE A 217 -6.69 7.17 -11.20
CA PHE A 217 -7.34 6.79 -12.45
C PHE A 217 -6.52 5.77 -13.24
N ILE A 218 -5.19 5.86 -13.21
CA ILE A 218 -4.30 4.83 -13.77
C ILE A 218 -4.47 3.50 -13.01
N ASN A 219 -4.56 3.52 -11.69
CA ASN A 219 -4.76 2.31 -10.86
C ASN A 219 -6.11 1.63 -11.16
N ILE A 220 -7.17 2.41 -11.30
CA ILE A 220 -8.53 1.92 -11.60
C ILE A 220 -8.57 1.36 -13.02
N THR A 221 -8.16 2.12 -14.03
CA THR A 221 -8.28 1.67 -15.43
C THR A 221 -7.26 0.61 -15.82
N GLY A 222 -6.08 0.59 -15.18
CA GLY A 222 -4.99 -0.35 -15.48
C GLY A 222 -4.29 -0.08 -16.80
N ARG A 223 -4.63 1.04 -17.45
CA ARG A 223 -4.17 1.33 -18.80
C ARG A 223 -2.69 1.69 -18.86
N PRO A 224 -2.01 1.35 -19.96
CA PRO A 224 -0.61 1.70 -20.17
C PRO A 224 -0.40 3.14 -20.66
N ASP A 225 -1.39 3.81 -21.24
CA ASP A 225 -1.27 5.14 -21.84
C ASP A 225 -1.74 6.28 -20.92
N TRP A 226 -0.90 6.61 -19.93
CA TRP A 226 -1.20 7.62 -18.91
C TRP A 226 -1.59 9.00 -19.46
N TYR A 227 -1.11 9.37 -20.67
CA TYR A 227 -1.42 10.68 -21.24
C TYR A 227 -2.85 10.78 -21.75
N SER A 228 -3.42 9.71 -22.31
CA SER A 228 -4.83 9.68 -22.70
C SER A 228 -5.72 9.85 -21.47
N LEU A 229 -5.36 9.21 -20.36
CA LEU A 229 -6.03 9.35 -19.07
C LEU A 229 -5.95 10.78 -18.52
N LEU A 230 -4.79 11.45 -18.67
CA LEU A 230 -4.65 12.85 -18.29
C LEU A 230 -5.60 13.75 -19.08
N VAL A 231 -5.63 13.63 -20.41
CA VAL A 231 -6.52 14.45 -21.26
C VAL A 231 -7.99 14.18 -20.92
N PHE A 232 -8.34 12.92 -20.71
CA PHE A 232 -9.69 12.52 -20.34
C PHE A 232 -10.15 13.09 -18.99
N LEU A 233 -9.22 13.19 -18.02
CA LEU A 233 -9.47 13.88 -16.75
C LEU A 233 -9.54 15.39 -16.92
N GLU A 234 -8.68 16.00 -17.75
CA GLU A 234 -8.72 17.45 -18.04
C GLU A 234 -10.09 17.88 -18.60
N GLU A 235 -10.65 17.10 -19.52
CA GLU A 235 -11.99 17.32 -20.10
C GLU A 235 -13.12 17.27 -19.06
N ARG A 236 -12.88 16.59 -17.93
CA ARG A 236 -13.82 16.44 -16.81
C ARG A 236 -13.46 17.30 -15.62
N GLU A 237 -12.62 18.32 -15.82
CA GLU A 237 -12.17 19.22 -14.76
C GLU A 237 -11.52 18.46 -13.59
N PHE A 238 -10.87 17.34 -13.90
CA PHE A 238 -10.29 16.38 -12.96
C PHE A 238 -11.29 15.74 -11.98
N ASP A 239 -12.60 15.81 -12.19
CA ASP A 239 -13.56 15.02 -11.38
C ASP A 239 -13.33 13.51 -11.63
N LEU A 240 -12.70 12.85 -10.66
CA LEU A 240 -12.30 11.45 -10.82
C LEU A 240 -13.50 10.53 -10.87
N VAL A 241 -14.51 10.75 -10.01
CA VAL A 241 -15.68 9.87 -9.92
C VAL A 241 -16.46 9.92 -11.23
N ARG A 242 -16.66 11.12 -11.79
CA ARG A 242 -17.24 11.29 -13.11
C ARG A 242 -16.39 10.65 -14.21
N ALA A 243 -15.07 10.77 -14.15
CA ALA A 243 -14.18 10.13 -15.11
C ALA A 243 -14.24 8.60 -15.04
N VAL A 244 -14.35 8.00 -13.86
CA VAL A 244 -14.52 6.56 -13.69
C VAL A 244 -15.86 6.11 -14.26
N HIS A 245 -16.93 6.85 -13.98
CA HIS A 245 -18.25 6.59 -14.57
C HIS A 245 -18.19 6.59 -16.10
N ASP A 246 -17.70 7.69 -16.70
CA ASP A 246 -17.65 7.84 -18.15
C ASP A 246 -16.70 6.84 -18.82
N TRP A 247 -15.59 6.48 -18.15
CA TRP A 247 -14.71 5.41 -18.59
C TRP A 247 -15.41 4.05 -18.61
N HIS A 248 -16.22 3.77 -17.59
CA HIS A 248 -16.96 2.53 -17.54
C HIS A 248 -17.98 2.45 -18.70
N VAL A 249 -18.69 3.54 -18.97
CA VAL A 249 -19.75 3.59 -20.00
C VAL A 249 -19.23 3.70 -21.43
N GLY A 250 -18.24 4.58 -21.65
CA GLY A 250 -17.77 4.95 -22.99
C GLY A 250 -16.31 4.58 -23.28
N GLY A 251 -15.56 4.15 -22.27
CA GLY A 251 -14.11 3.94 -22.38
C GLY A 251 -13.32 5.25 -22.47
N VAL A 252 -12.00 5.13 -22.57
CA VAL A 252 -11.11 6.29 -22.77
C VAL A 252 -10.51 6.21 -24.18
N PRO A 253 -10.81 7.12 -25.11
CA PRO A 253 -10.20 7.07 -26.44
C PRO A 253 -8.68 7.29 -26.32
N PRO A 254 -7.85 6.56 -27.11
CA PRO A 254 -6.41 6.78 -27.09
C PRO A 254 -6.10 8.15 -27.71
N TYR A 255 -5.25 8.94 -27.06
CA TYR A 255 -4.89 10.26 -27.55
C TYR A 255 -4.13 10.17 -28.88
N THR A 256 -4.66 10.80 -29.93
CA THR A 256 -4.08 10.78 -31.30
C THR A 256 -3.25 12.01 -31.65
N GLY A 257 -3.33 13.08 -30.85
CA GLY A 257 -2.62 14.33 -31.10
C GLY A 257 -1.13 14.27 -30.73
N GLN A 258 -0.41 15.36 -31.00
CA GLN A 258 0.94 15.56 -30.45
C GLN A 258 0.82 16.09 -29.01
N PRO A 259 1.51 15.50 -28.04
CA PRO A 259 1.47 15.96 -26.66
C PRO A 259 1.88 17.44 -26.58
N ARG A 260 1.10 18.26 -25.86
CA ARG A 260 1.18 19.73 -25.86
C ARG A 260 2.51 20.32 -25.35
N ARG A 261 3.45 19.48 -24.87
CA ARG A 261 4.71 19.92 -24.26
C ARG A 261 5.89 19.32 -25.03
N ASN A 262 6.72 20.18 -25.64
CA ASN A 262 7.95 19.86 -26.39
C ASN A 262 9.04 19.06 -25.62
N ASN A 263 8.78 18.66 -24.37
CA ASN A 263 9.68 17.85 -23.53
C ASN A 263 9.11 16.46 -23.24
N VAL A 264 8.16 16.00 -24.04
CA VAL A 264 7.59 14.65 -23.94
C VAL A 264 8.33 13.76 -24.94
N ASP A 265 9.59 13.44 -24.63
CA ASP A 265 10.37 12.35 -25.27
C ASP A 265 9.77 10.95 -24.97
N ILE A 266 8.49 10.91 -24.59
CA ILE A 266 7.86 9.72 -24.03
C ILE A 266 6.45 9.67 -24.56
N ASP A 267 6.14 8.73 -25.45
CA ASP A 267 4.86 8.49 -26.17
C ASP A 267 3.56 8.42 -25.34
N GLY A 268 3.53 8.93 -24.12
CA GLY A 268 2.40 8.86 -23.19
C GLY A 268 2.26 7.48 -22.54
N MET A 269 3.27 6.62 -22.66
CA MET A 269 3.22 5.22 -22.27
C MET A 269 3.96 4.93 -20.96
N ARG A 270 3.40 4.01 -20.16
CA ARG A 270 3.99 3.42 -18.97
C ARG A 270 5.12 2.44 -19.33
N MET A 271 5.97 2.18 -18.35
CA MET A 271 7.05 1.20 -18.43
C MET A 271 6.58 -0.17 -17.94
N GLY A 272 6.74 -1.20 -18.75
CA GLY A 272 6.54 -2.59 -18.38
C GLY A 272 7.67 -3.12 -17.47
N THR A 273 7.45 -4.27 -16.85
CA THR A 273 8.41 -4.94 -15.94
C THR A 273 9.74 -5.29 -16.60
N ASP A 274 9.70 -5.51 -17.92
CA ASP A 274 10.84 -5.73 -18.80
C ASP A 274 11.69 -4.45 -19.02
N GLY A 275 11.26 -3.31 -18.47
CA GLY A 275 11.93 -2.04 -18.65
C GLY A 275 11.78 -1.48 -20.07
N LYS A 276 10.85 -2.01 -20.86
CA LYS A 276 10.41 -1.42 -22.13
C LYS A 276 9.10 -0.67 -21.93
N ARG A 277 8.74 0.15 -22.91
CA ARG A 277 7.45 0.83 -22.91
C ARG A 277 6.37 -0.17 -23.26
N MET A 278 5.24 -0.07 -22.57
CA MET A 278 4.06 -0.86 -22.92
C MET A 278 3.50 -0.40 -24.26
N GLU A 279 2.80 -1.30 -24.94
CA GLU A 279 2.17 -1.02 -26.22
C GLU A 279 0.96 -0.09 -26.04
N LYS A 280 0.78 0.80 -27.02
CA LYS A 280 -0.35 1.73 -27.02
C LYS A 280 -1.64 0.95 -27.31
N PRO A 281 -2.71 1.14 -26.53
CA PRO A 281 -3.96 0.44 -26.79
C PRO A 281 -4.54 0.91 -28.13
N THR A 282 -5.12 -0.02 -28.87
CA THR A 282 -5.83 0.31 -30.10
C THR A 282 -7.16 0.99 -29.76
N PRO A 283 -7.70 1.87 -30.63
CA PRO A 283 -8.99 2.49 -30.39
C PRO A 283 -10.11 1.49 -30.10
N GLU A 284 -10.11 0.34 -30.77
CA GLU A 284 -11.11 -0.72 -30.59
C GLU A 284 -11.01 -1.37 -29.21
N ALA A 285 -9.79 -1.54 -28.67
CA ALA A 285 -9.59 -2.00 -27.31
C ALA A 285 -10.08 -0.99 -26.27
N CYS A 286 -10.23 0.29 -26.63
CA CYS A 286 -10.74 1.28 -25.69
C CYS A 286 -12.27 1.32 -25.63
N VAL A 287 -12.98 0.76 -26.62
CA VAL A 287 -14.44 0.81 -26.68
C VAL A 287 -15.04 -0.27 -25.78
N PRO A 288 -15.99 0.07 -24.89
CA PRO A 288 -16.70 -0.91 -24.09
C PRO A 288 -17.44 -1.92 -24.98
N ARG A 289 -17.43 -3.19 -24.56
CA ARG A 289 -18.27 -4.20 -25.22
C ARG A 289 -19.73 -3.75 -25.09
N LYS A 290 -20.47 -3.73 -26.21
CA LYS A 290 -21.91 -3.57 -26.15
C LYS A 290 -22.46 -4.75 -25.35
N GLU A 291 -23.08 -4.45 -24.21
CA GLU A 291 -23.88 -5.43 -23.50
C GLU A 291 -24.84 -6.04 -24.54
N PRO A 292 -24.98 -7.38 -24.61
CA PRO A 292 -26.02 -7.97 -25.44
C PRO A 292 -27.31 -7.27 -25.02
N ALA A 293 -27.98 -6.58 -25.94
CA ALA A 293 -29.27 -5.99 -25.66
C ALA A 293 -30.09 -7.14 -25.06
N GLY A 294 -30.38 -7.05 -23.77
CA GLY A 294 -31.24 -8.03 -23.12
C GLY A 294 -32.45 -8.14 -24.02
N ASP A 295 -32.80 -9.36 -24.41
CA ASP A 295 -33.95 -9.67 -25.25
C ASP A 295 -35.25 -9.44 -24.44
N ASP A 296 -35.35 -8.28 -23.81
CA ASP A 296 -36.54 -7.74 -23.17
C ASP A 296 -37.40 -7.07 -24.27
N SER A 297 -37.51 -7.76 -25.42
CA SER A 297 -38.41 -7.45 -26.54
C SER A 297 -39.86 -7.86 -26.23
N ASP A 298 -40.31 -7.72 -24.98
CA ASP A 298 -41.70 -7.95 -24.56
C ASP A 298 -42.05 -7.00 -23.40
N GLY A 299 -41.97 -5.69 -23.67
CA GLY A 299 -42.20 -4.67 -22.65
C GLY A 299 -42.43 -3.27 -23.19
N ASP A 300 -43.38 -3.15 -24.13
CA ASP A 300 -44.39 -2.09 -24.18
C ASP A 300 -43.91 -0.62 -24.09
N ASP A 301 -43.93 0.03 -25.27
CA ASP A 301 -44.23 1.44 -25.50
C ASP A 301 -44.16 2.37 -24.28
N SER A 302 -42.95 2.85 -23.97
CA SER A 302 -42.80 4.14 -23.30
C SER A 302 -41.76 4.97 -24.02
N ASP A 303 -42.31 5.89 -24.80
CA ASP A 303 -41.75 7.08 -25.44
C ASP A 303 -41.11 8.02 -24.40
N SER A 304 -40.20 7.49 -23.58
CA SER A 304 -39.49 8.22 -22.54
C SER A 304 -38.23 8.78 -23.16
N SER A 305 -38.43 9.91 -23.84
CA SER A 305 -37.44 10.96 -24.04
C SER A 305 -36.31 10.90 -23.03
N SER A 306 -35.09 10.94 -23.55
CA SER A 306 -33.79 11.01 -22.89
C SER A 306 -33.70 12.12 -21.82
N SER A 307 -34.38 11.94 -20.70
CA SER A 307 -34.22 12.75 -19.49
C SER A 307 -33.14 12.08 -18.66
N SER A 308 -32.01 12.77 -18.58
CA SER A 308 -30.79 12.44 -17.87
C SER A 308 -31.01 12.26 -16.35
N SER A 309 -31.54 11.12 -15.94
CA SER A 309 -31.61 10.73 -14.52
C SER A 309 -30.25 10.30 -13.94
N ASP A 310 -29.17 10.36 -14.73
CA ASP A 310 -27.77 10.18 -14.29
C ASP A 310 -27.25 11.30 -13.36
N SER A 311 -28.10 12.28 -12.99
CA SER A 311 -27.71 13.38 -12.11
C SER A 311 -28.05 13.16 -10.63
N ASN A 312 -28.64 12.02 -10.24
CA ASN A 312 -29.02 11.77 -8.84
C ASN A 312 -27.85 11.34 -7.92
N TRP A 313 -26.61 11.69 -8.28
CA TRP A 313 -25.47 11.76 -7.36
C TRP A 313 -25.28 13.15 -6.76
N GLY A 314 -25.96 14.17 -7.33
CA GLY A 314 -25.91 15.55 -6.84
C GLY A 314 -26.78 15.80 -5.60
N SER A 315 -27.86 15.03 -5.42
CA SER A 315 -28.78 15.16 -4.28
C SER A 315 -28.27 14.48 -3.00
N GLU A 316 -27.31 13.57 -3.12
CA GLU A 316 -26.69 12.84 -1.99
C GLU A 316 -25.52 13.59 -1.35
N LYS A 317 -25.09 14.72 -1.90
CA LYS A 317 -23.99 15.51 -1.32
C LYS A 317 -24.28 15.97 0.12
N ASP A 318 -25.56 16.05 0.48
CA ASP A 318 -26.04 16.39 1.83
C ASP A 318 -26.45 15.16 2.68
N ALA A 319 -26.53 13.95 2.11
CA ALA A 319 -26.95 12.74 2.84
C ALA A 319 -25.81 12.06 3.61
N PHE A 320 -24.55 12.45 3.35
CA PHE A 320 -23.36 11.80 3.91
C PHE A 320 -22.52 12.70 4.82
N LEU A 321 -22.94 13.94 5.03
CA LEU A 321 -22.42 14.72 6.13
C LEU A 321 -23.14 14.25 7.39
N PRO A 322 -22.45 13.63 8.38
CA PRO A 322 -23.07 13.36 9.66
C PRO A 322 -23.61 14.68 10.19
N SER A 323 -24.93 14.73 10.39
CA SER A 323 -25.61 15.82 11.09
C SER A 323 -24.82 16.12 12.34
N ASP A 324 -24.37 17.37 12.47
CA ASP A 324 -23.62 17.91 13.59
C ASP A 324 -24.13 17.37 14.93
N SER A 325 -23.31 16.58 15.63
CA SER A 325 -23.27 16.53 17.08
C SER A 325 -22.05 15.72 17.56
N ASP A 326 -21.13 16.47 18.18
CA ASP A 326 -20.23 16.09 19.26
C ASP A 326 -18.79 15.65 18.91
N ASP A 327 -17.88 16.59 19.18
CA ASP A 327 -16.64 16.42 19.95
C ASP A 327 -15.62 15.34 19.51
N ASP A 328 -14.49 15.78 18.93
CA ASP A 328 -13.17 15.77 19.59
C ASP A 328 -11.98 15.77 18.59
N ASP A 329 -11.04 16.69 18.85
CA ASP A 329 -9.62 16.68 18.48
C ASP A 329 -9.21 16.67 16.99
N ASP A 330 -9.43 17.81 16.32
CA ASP A 330 -8.58 18.26 15.22
C ASP A 330 -7.17 18.58 15.74
N MET A 331 -6.34 17.53 15.82
CA MET A 331 -4.88 17.62 15.95
C MET A 331 -4.27 18.23 14.68
N SER A 332 -4.53 19.51 14.50
CA SER A 332 -3.84 20.38 13.56
C SER A 332 -2.33 20.19 13.70
N GLN A 333 -1.71 19.60 12.66
CA GLN A 333 -0.27 19.44 12.52
C GLN A 333 0.38 20.82 12.33
N ASN A 334 0.55 21.55 13.42
CA ASN A 334 1.13 22.88 13.41
C ASN A 334 2.67 22.84 13.32
N SER A 335 3.17 23.46 12.25
CA SER A 335 4.41 24.24 12.20
C SER A 335 5.73 23.52 12.50
N SER A 336 6.19 22.69 11.57
CA SER A 336 7.62 22.38 11.48
C SER A 336 8.36 23.57 10.84
N THR A 337 9.16 24.27 11.65
CA THR A 337 10.07 25.33 11.20
C THR A 337 10.98 24.82 10.06
N PRO A 338 11.24 25.63 9.01
CA PRO A 338 11.93 25.20 7.80
C PRO A 338 13.41 24.91 8.09
N SER A 339 13.73 23.65 8.35
CA SER A 339 15.10 23.22 8.64
C SER A 339 15.86 22.91 7.33
N SER A 340 16.76 23.82 6.96
CA SER A 340 17.75 23.72 5.86
C SER A 340 17.15 23.54 4.45
N PRO A 341 17.82 23.99 3.37
CA PRO A 341 17.32 23.83 2.01
C PRO A 341 17.21 22.33 1.69
N SER A 342 16.00 21.81 1.84
CA SER A 342 15.67 20.44 1.49
C SER A 342 15.95 20.33 -0.01
N ARG A 343 16.91 19.47 -0.38
CA ARG A 343 17.10 19.12 -1.79
C ARG A 343 15.74 18.81 -2.38
N ASN A 344 15.31 19.56 -3.41
CA ASN A 344 14.03 19.44 -4.11
C ASN A 344 13.51 18.00 -4.08
N ARG A 345 12.71 17.67 -3.07
CA ARG A 345 12.08 16.35 -2.99
C ARG A 345 10.97 16.35 -4.03
N VAL A 346 10.77 15.18 -4.64
CA VAL A 346 9.77 15.02 -5.67
C VAL A 346 8.50 14.61 -4.94
N ASP A 347 7.60 15.55 -4.73
CA ASP A 347 6.26 15.25 -4.23
C ASP A 347 5.48 14.58 -5.36
N GLY A 348 5.08 13.32 -5.18
CA GLY A 348 4.34 12.55 -6.17
C GLY A 348 3.53 11.41 -5.58
N PHE A 349 2.66 10.85 -6.41
CA PHE A 349 1.69 9.81 -6.06
C PHE A 349 2.10 8.50 -6.74
N VAL A 350 2.35 7.47 -5.94
CA VAL A 350 2.82 6.16 -6.43
C VAL A 350 1.66 5.44 -7.12
N ILE A 351 1.92 4.95 -8.33
CA ILE A 351 0.99 4.08 -9.07
C ILE A 351 1.20 2.65 -8.55
N ASP A 352 0.10 1.94 -8.31
CA ASP A 352 0.09 0.59 -7.75
C ASP A 352 0.90 0.50 -6.42
N ASP A 353 0.61 1.36 -5.43
CA ASP A 353 1.37 1.40 -4.17
C ASP A 353 1.16 0.13 -3.33
N TYR A 354 2.12 -0.79 -3.39
CA TYR A 354 2.12 -2.00 -2.58
C TYR A 354 2.84 -1.75 -1.23
N PRO A 355 2.12 -1.70 -0.10
CA PRO A 355 2.73 -1.39 1.20
C PRO A 355 3.63 -2.53 1.71
N ASP A 356 3.38 -3.76 1.27
CA ASP A 356 4.11 -4.93 1.75
C ASP A 356 5.60 -4.88 1.41
N THR A 357 6.35 -5.85 1.90
CA THR A 357 7.73 -6.10 1.49
C THR A 357 7.77 -7.28 0.53
N ALA A 358 8.66 -7.26 -0.46
CA ALA A 358 9.02 -8.47 -1.19
C ALA A 358 9.43 -9.57 -0.19
N LYS A 359 8.96 -10.79 -0.41
CA LYS A 359 9.25 -11.96 0.44
C LYS A 359 10.19 -12.90 -0.30
N GLY A 360 10.98 -13.65 0.46
CA GLY A 360 11.71 -14.78 -0.10
C GLY A 360 10.73 -15.82 -0.64
N SER A 361 11.06 -16.49 -1.75
CA SER A 361 10.22 -17.51 -2.44
C SER A 361 8.90 -17.03 -3.05
N ALA A 362 8.61 -15.73 -3.01
CA ALA A 362 7.41 -15.14 -3.62
C ALA A 362 7.81 -14.06 -4.65
N PRO A 363 8.23 -14.47 -5.87
CA PRO A 363 8.70 -13.55 -6.89
C PRO A 363 7.65 -12.50 -7.24
N ASN A 364 8.06 -11.23 -7.26
CA ASN A 364 7.22 -10.11 -7.65
C ASN A 364 8.02 -9.11 -8.53
N PRO A 365 8.16 -9.39 -9.84
CA PRO A 365 8.94 -8.57 -10.75
C PRO A 365 8.51 -7.11 -10.84
N ARG A 366 7.25 -6.79 -10.52
CA ARG A 366 6.77 -5.40 -10.49
C ARG A 366 7.51 -4.52 -9.50
N ARG A 367 8.03 -5.09 -8.42
CA ARG A 367 8.85 -4.34 -7.46
C ARG A 367 10.18 -3.87 -8.00
N PHE A 368 10.59 -4.29 -9.20
CA PHE A 368 11.77 -3.71 -9.83
C PHE A 368 11.52 -2.34 -10.45
N ILE A 369 10.27 -1.85 -10.50
CA ILE A 369 9.91 -0.56 -11.08
C ILE A 369 8.94 0.15 -10.14
N MET A 370 9.26 1.38 -9.77
CA MET A 370 8.38 2.25 -9.02
C MET A 370 7.87 3.35 -9.94
N GLU A 371 6.59 3.28 -10.26
CA GLU A 371 5.89 4.24 -11.10
C GLU A 371 5.21 5.28 -10.22
N TYR A 372 5.18 6.54 -10.66
CA TYR A 372 4.52 7.62 -9.91
C TYR A 372 4.17 8.81 -10.80
N ILE A 373 3.13 9.55 -10.43
CA ILE A 373 2.77 10.85 -11.03
C ILE A 373 3.34 11.98 -10.18
N SER A 374 3.97 12.95 -10.82
CA SER A 374 4.41 14.19 -10.17
C SER A 374 4.47 15.33 -11.17
N LYS A 375 3.91 16.48 -10.80
CA LYS A 375 3.86 17.72 -11.58
C LYS A 375 3.23 17.53 -12.96
N GLY A 376 2.14 16.76 -13.01
CA GLY A 376 1.38 16.44 -14.22
C GLY A 376 2.15 15.55 -15.19
N LYS A 377 3.09 14.75 -14.70
CA LYS A 377 3.92 13.85 -15.51
C LYS A 377 4.05 12.49 -14.87
N TYR A 378 4.04 11.47 -15.72
CA TYR A 378 4.49 10.14 -15.36
C TYR A 378 6.00 10.08 -15.20
N ASN A 379 6.44 9.46 -14.12
CA ASN A 379 7.83 9.20 -13.81
C ASN A 379 7.96 7.75 -13.34
N PHE A 380 9.16 7.19 -13.48
CA PHE A 380 9.44 5.85 -13.00
C PHE A 380 10.89 5.75 -12.51
N ASN A 381 11.11 4.91 -11.50
CA ASN A 381 12.44 4.54 -11.03
C ASN A 381 12.62 3.04 -11.21
N ILE A 382 13.70 2.61 -11.84
CA ILE A 382 14.00 1.19 -12.04
C ILE A 382 15.08 0.75 -11.05
N PHE A 383 14.92 -0.42 -10.45
CA PHE A 383 15.96 -1.08 -9.68
C PHE A 383 17.09 -1.51 -10.63
N LYS A 384 18.11 -0.66 -10.72
CA LYS A 384 19.33 -0.86 -11.51
C LYS A 384 20.53 -0.89 -10.57
N LYS A 385 20.82 -2.07 -10.03
CA LYS A 385 22.12 -2.36 -9.40
C LYS A 385 23.00 -3.07 -10.43
N GLU A 386 23.31 -2.36 -11.52
CA GLU A 386 24.02 -2.91 -12.67
C GLU A 386 25.38 -3.52 -12.27
N SER A 387 26.03 -3.06 -11.21
CA SER A 387 27.27 -3.67 -10.71
C SER A 387 27.08 -5.08 -10.16
N ASP A 388 25.89 -5.37 -9.63
CA ASP A 388 25.62 -6.55 -8.80
C ASP A 388 24.73 -7.56 -9.53
N PHE A 389 23.80 -7.11 -10.37
CA PHE A 389 22.79 -7.95 -11.00
C PHE A 389 22.69 -7.77 -12.51
N TYR A 390 22.29 -8.84 -13.21
CA TYR A 390 21.81 -8.78 -14.59
C TYR A 390 20.37 -9.33 -14.68
N TRP A 391 19.60 -8.84 -15.65
CA TRP A 391 18.15 -9.06 -15.75
C TRP A 391 17.73 -9.65 -17.11
N PRO A 392 17.71 -10.98 -17.28
CA PRO A 392 17.37 -11.62 -18.55
C PRO A 392 16.00 -11.20 -19.11
N GLU A 393 15.01 -11.04 -18.22
CA GLU A 393 13.64 -10.63 -18.57
C GLU A 393 13.58 -9.26 -19.24
N ARG A 394 14.61 -8.42 -19.04
CA ARG A 394 14.72 -7.09 -19.66
C ARG A 394 15.43 -7.11 -21.01
N GLY A 395 15.75 -8.31 -21.51
CA GLY A 395 16.62 -8.47 -22.67
C GLY A 395 18.09 -8.14 -22.38
N GLU A 396 18.49 -8.05 -21.10
CA GLU A 396 19.90 -7.92 -20.77
C GLU A 396 20.61 -9.23 -21.09
N LYS A 397 21.62 -9.16 -21.94
CA LYS A 397 22.47 -10.33 -22.23
C LYS A 397 23.22 -10.72 -20.96
N LYS A 398 23.33 -12.03 -20.73
CA LYS A 398 24.21 -12.57 -19.69
C LYS A 398 25.61 -11.98 -19.92
N PRO A 399 26.21 -11.31 -18.92
CA PRO A 399 27.48 -10.64 -19.14
C PRO A 399 28.55 -11.68 -19.48
N GLU A 400 29.20 -11.49 -20.62
CA GLU A 400 30.31 -12.33 -21.07
C GLU A 400 31.57 -11.96 -20.28
N GLY A 401 32.19 -12.93 -19.60
CA GLY A 401 33.43 -12.76 -18.83
C GLY A 401 33.27 -12.74 -17.30
N ASN A 402 34.37 -12.45 -16.61
CA ASN A 402 34.52 -12.54 -15.14
C ASN A 402 33.84 -11.37 -14.38
N THR A 403 32.70 -10.88 -14.87
CA THR A 403 31.93 -9.87 -14.14
C THR A 403 31.28 -10.50 -12.92
N LYS A 404 31.31 -9.82 -11.77
CA LYS A 404 30.69 -10.29 -10.52
C LYS A 404 29.17 -10.17 -10.50
N ARG A 405 28.54 -9.89 -11.66
CA ARG A 405 27.10 -9.71 -11.78
C ARG A 405 26.43 -11.07 -11.68
N THR A 406 25.53 -11.23 -10.71
CA THR A 406 24.75 -12.46 -10.51
C THR A 406 23.32 -12.27 -10.99
N LEU A 407 22.60 -13.37 -11.21
CA LEU A 407 21.15 -13.28 -11.45
C LEU A 407 20.48 -12.86 -10.13
N PHE A 408 19.48 -11.98 -10.20
CA PHE A 408 18.68 -11.70 -9.02
C PHE A 408 17.91 -12.96 -8.62
N ASP A 409 17.97 -13.28 -7.34
CA ASP A 409 17.47 -14.55 -6.81
C ASP A 409 16.48 -14.23 -5.69
N TRP A 410 15.24 -14.66 -5.88
CA TRP A 410 14.13 -14.45 -4.95
C TRP A 410 14.21 -15.38 -3.72
N GLU A 411 15.00 -16.45 -3.77
CA GLU A 411 15.27 -17.30 -2.61
C GLU A 411 16.39 -16.71 -1.73
N ASN A 412 17.27 -15.90 -2.33
CA ASN A 412 18.32 -15.22 -1.60
C ASN A 412 17.80 -13.99 -0.84
N GLN A 413 17.63 -14.13 0.47
CA GLN A 413 17.16 -13.06 1.35
C GLN A 413 18.01 -11.77 1.26
N SER A 414 19.31 -11.87 0.94
CA SER A 414 20.16 -10.68 0.78
C SER A 414 19.77 -9.85 -0.44
N HIS A 415 19.41 -10.51 -1.55
CA HIS A 415 18.93 -9.86 -2.78
C HIS A 415 17.57 -9.19 -2.53
N VAL A 416 16.63 -9.92 -1.90
CA VAL A 416 15.31 -9.40 -1.52
C VAL A 416 15.42 -8.21 -0.55
N ASN A 417 16.33 -8.26 0.42
CA ASN A 417 16.59 -7.14 1.34
C ASN A 417 17.14 -5.91 0.61
N LEU A 418 18.00 -6.08 -0.40
CA LEU A 418 18.48 -4.98 -1.23
C LEU A 418 17.33 -4.33 -2.01
N LEU A 419 16.45 -5.13 -2.61
CA LEU A 419 15.26 -4.66 -3.32
C LEU A 419 14.32 -3.89 -2.39
N ASN A 420 13.98 -4.46 -1.23
CA ASN A 420 13.12 -3.81 -0.24
C ASN A 420 13.71 -2.50 0.30
N ASN A 421 15.02 -2.46 0.53
CA ASN A 421 15.70 -1.24 0.95
C ASN A 421 15.66 -0.16 -0.14
N TRP A 422 15.86 -0.54 -1.41
CA TRP A 422 15.72 0.37 -2.54
C TRP A 422 14.29 0.87 -2.69
N TRP A 423 13.29 -0.03 -2.65
CA TRP A 423 11.87 0.31 -2.75
C TRP A 423 11.48 1.31 -1.67
N ARG A 424 11.75 0.98 -0.40
CA ARG A 424 11.46 1.87 0.74
C ARG A 424 12.10 3.24 0.59
N GLN A 425 13.35 3.30 0.12
CA GLN A 425 14.04 4.58 -0.10
C GLN A 425 13.41 5.41 -1.21
N ASN A 426 13.01 4.81 -2.33
CA ASN A 426 12.36 5.55 -3.41
C ASN A 426 10.93 5.95 -3.04
N ARG A 427 10.16 5.05 -2.41
CA ARG A 427 8.81 5.35 -1.90
C ARG A 427 8.84 6.55 -0.95
N GLN A 428 9.80 6.57 -0.01
CA GLN A 428 9.99 7.72 0.90
C GLN A 428 10.36 9.03 0.18
N ARG A 429 11.09 8.96 -0.95
CA ARG A 429 11.44 10.15 -1.73
C ARG A 429 10.24 10.69 -2.50
N VAL A 430 9.42 9.81 -3.06
CA VAL A 430 8.24 10.15 -3.88
C VAL A 430 7.09 10.64 -3.00
N LEU A 431 6.74 9.91 -1.95
CA LEU A 431 5.66 10.32 -1.05
C LEU A 431 6.02 11.52 -0.17
N ASN A 432 7.29 11.99 -0.25
CA ASN A 432 7.90 12.95 0.66
C ASN A 432 7.56 12.69 2.14
N THR A 433 7.34 11.42 2.49
CA THR A 433 7.08 11.02 3.87
C THR A 433 8.31 11.43 4.65
N VAL A 434 8.14 12.45 5.50
CA VAL A 434 9.24 13.07 6.22
C VAL A 434 9.96 11.94 6.93
N ARG A 435 11.21 11.67 6.49
CA ARG A 435 12.12 10.80 7.24
C ARG A 435 11.97 11.22 8.69
N ARG A 436 11.65 10.25 9.57
CA ARG A 436 11.61 10.42 11.04
C ARG A 436 12.43 11.63 11.39
N GLU A 437 11.73 12.67 11.87
CA GLU A 437 12.31 13.98 12.08
C GLU A 437 13.72 13.82 12.66
N SER A 438 14.71 14.50 12.08
CA SER A 438 16.12 14.23 12.37
C SER A 438 16.34 14.15 13.88
N SER A 439 16.96 13.05 14.34
CA SER A 439 17.14 12.84 15.78
C SER A 439 17.77 14.08 16.42
N GLN A 440 17.10 14.64 17.42
CA GLN A 440 17.60 15.84 18.10
C GLN A 440 18.97 15.55 18.70
N LYS A 441 19.98 16.36 18.34
CA LYS A 441 21.35 16.23 18.87
C LYS A 441 21.31 16.33 20.40
N TRP A 442 22.01 15.43 21.09
CA TRP A 442 22.11 15.47 22.55
C TRP A 442 22.80 16.77 22.99
N SER A 443 22.18 17.53 23.89
CA SER A 443 22.81 18.68 24.53
C SER A 443 23.87 18.23 25.54
N LYS A 444 24.79 19.11 25.88
CA LYS A 444 25.76 18.85 26.95
C LYS A 444 25.06 18.56 28.28
N GLU A 445 24.02 19.32 28.61
CA GLU A 445 23.21 19.12 29.81
C GLU A 445 22.50 17.76 29.86
N GLU A 446 21.97 17.28 28.73
CA GLU A 446 21.37 15.94 28.65
C GLU A 446 22.45 14.86 28.90
N LEU A 447 23.66 15.05 28.38
CA LEU A 447 24.78 14.12 28.56
C LEU A 447 25.31 14.12 29.99
N ASP A 448 25.43 15.29 30.61
CA ASP A 448 25.87 15.45 31.99
C ASP A 448 24.85 14.82 32.96
N PHE A 449 23.55 14.97 32.67
CA PHE A 449 22.50 14.31 33.45
C PHE A 449 22.46 12.80 33.23
N LEU A 450 22.69 12.31 32.00
CA LEU A 450 22.85 10.88 31.76
C LEU A 450 24.05 10.31 32.53
N TYR A 451 25.14 11.07 32.62
CA TYR A 451 26.31 10.73 33.41
C TYR A 451 26.02 10.74 34.93
N SER A 452 25.21 11.67 35.45
CA SER A 452 24.79 11.65 36.85
C SER A 452 23.94 10.42 37.18
N LEU A 453 23.00 10.03 36.31
CA LEU A 453 22.21 8.80 36.48
C LEU A 453 23.10 7.54 36.53
N MET A 454 24.20 7.52 35.77
CA MET A 454 25.20 6.45 35.82
C MET A 454 25.94 6.41 37.17
N LYS A 455 26.30 7.57 37.72
CA LYS A 455 26.89 7.68 39.07
C LYS A 455 25.94 7.19 40.15
N GLU A 456 24.69 7.65 40.14
CA GLU A 456 23.66 7.22 41.08
C GLU A 456 23.49 5.70 41.07
N LEU A 457 23.48 5.07 39.90
CA LEU A 457 23.38 3.60 39.79
C LEU A 457 24.62 2.88 40.34
N LEU A 458 25.81 3.44 40.16
CA LEU A 458 27.04 2.87 40.73
C LEU A 458 27.01 2.95 42.27
N GLU A 459 26.54 4.06 42.83
CA GLU A 459 26.36 4.23 44.28
C GLU A 459 25.31 3.27 44.85
N GLU A 460 24.17 3.10 44.15
CA GLU A 460 23.16 2.10 44.51
C GLU A 460 23.76 0.68 44.52
N GLN A 461 24.61 0.34 43.55
CA GLN A 461 25.26 -0.97 43.48
C GLN A 461 26.30 -1.17 44.58
N LYS A 462 27.06 -0.13 44.93
CA LYS A 462 27.97 -0.12 46.08
C LYS A 462 27.21 -0.34 47.39
N LYS A 463 26.08 0.35 47.56
CA LYS A 463 25.22 0.18 48.75
C LYS A 463 24.61 -1.23 48.85
N LYS A 464 24.22 -1.82 47.71
CA LYS A 464 23.68 -3.19 47.65
C LYS A 464 24.76 -4.27 47.84
N ASN A 465 26.01 -3.98 47.48
CA ASN A 465 27.12 -4.92 47.56
C ASN A 465 28.30 -4.29 48.31
N PRO A 466 28.20 -4.06 49.64
CA PRO A 466 29.23 -3.35 50.40
C PRO A 466 30.60 -4.05 50.38
N ASN A 467 30.63 -5.35 50.12
CA ASN A 467 31.85 -6.17 50.09
C ASN A 467 32.59 -6.15 48.75
N LYS A 468 32.00 -5.57 47.70
CA LYS A 468 32.60 -5.52 46.36
C LYS A 468 33.26 -4.18 46.13
N THR A 469 34.48 -4.22 45.60
CA THR A 469 35.18 -2.99 45.20
C THR A 469 34.52 -2.37 43.97
N GLU A 470 34.74 -1.06 43.74
CA GLU A 470 34.19 -0.36 42.57
C GLU A 470 34.60 -1.02 41.25
N ALA A 471 35.84 -1.52 41.17
CA ALA A 471 36.36 -2.21 40.01
C ALA A 471 35.61 -3.54 39.72
N GLU A 472 35.08 -4.21 40.74
CA GLU A 472 34.30 -5.45 40.59
C GLU A 472 32.85 -5.20 40.19
N LEU A 473 32.32 -4.00 40.44
CA LEU A 473 30.95 -3.61 40.07
C LEU A 473 30.85 -3.12 38.62
N ILE A 474 32.01 -2.90 37.99
CA ILE A 474 32.16 -2.44 36.61
C ILE A 474 32.51 -3.67 35.74
N PRO A 475 31.88 -3.89 34.56
CA PRO A 475 31.02 -2.98 33.81
C PRO A 475 29.59 -2.90 34.34
N LEU A 476 29.09 -1.67 34.49
CA LEU A 476 27.76 -1.42 35.04
C LEU A 476 26.67 -1.94 34.09
N LYS A 477 25.79 -2.84 34.54
CA LYS A 477 24.62 -3.30 33.76
C LYS A 477 23.37 -2.57 34.23
N VAL A 478 22.62 -1.98 33.30
CA VAL A 478 21.36 -1.27 33.59
C VAL A 478 20.20 -2.23 33.37
N SER A 479 19.41 -2.50 34.40
CA SER A 479 18.19 -3.33 34.30
C SER A 479 17.12 -2.62 33.46
N ASN A 480 16.17 -3.37 32.89
CA ASN A 480 15.11 -2.77 32.07
C ASN A 480 14.23 -1.79 32.84
N ASP A 481 14.00 -2.03 34.14
CA ASP A 481 13.23 -1.13 35.00
C ASP A 481 13.97 0.19 35.20
N LYS A 482 15.29 0.13 35.46
CA LYS A 482 16.12 1.33 35.54
C LYS A 482 16.18 2.10 34.23
N LYS A 483 16.14 1.42 33.08
CA LYS A 483 16.06 2.10 31.77
C LYS A 483 14.77 2.91 31.62
N LYS A 484 13.62 2.37 32.07
CA LYS A 484 12.34 3.08 32.07
C LYS A 484 12.34 4.24 33.06
N GLU A 485 12.88 4.02 34.26
CA GLU A 485 13.03 5.08 35.28
C GLU A 485 13.88 6.25 34.74
N TRP A 486 15.02 5.95 34.12
CA TRP A 486 15.89 6.97 33.51
C TRP A 486 15.21 7.70 32.36
N GLN A 487 14.45 6.98 31.53
CA GLN A 487 13.64 7.58 30.48
C GLN A 487 12.65 8.59 31.05
N THR A 488 11.91 8.22 32.09
CA THR A 488 10.95 9.12 32.76
C THR A 488 11.66 10.34 33.32
N ARG A 489 12.75 10.16 34.09
CA ARG A 489 13.49 11.28 34.71
C ARG A 489 14.11 12.23 33.69
N ILE A 490 14.64 11.70 32.58
CA ILE A 490 15.17 12.55 31.49
C ILE A 490 14.04 13.30 30.79
N ASN A 491 12.92 12.62 30.53
CA ASN A 491 11.82 13.25 29.82
C ASN A 491 11.16 14.35 30.66
N GLU A 492 10.93 14.09 31.94
CA GLU A 492 10.45 15.07 32.91
C GLU A 492 11.37 16.31 32.99
N LYS A 493 12.70 16.09 32.97
CA LYS A 493 13.64 17.20 33.07
C LYS A 493 13.74 18.04 31.81
N PHE A 494 13.70 17.43 30.62
CA PHE A 494 14.08 18.10 29.38
C PHE A 494 12.96 18.31 28.38
N VAL A 495 11.93 17.45 28.31
CA VAL A 495 10.88 17.53 27.28
C VAL A 495 10.14 18.86 27.36
N GLY A 496 9.85 19.44 26.19
CA GLY A 496 9.21 20.75 26.05
C GLY A 496 10.17 21.94 26.24
N LYS A 497 11.35 21.74 26.86
CA LYS A 497 12.31 22.84 27.09
C LYS A 497 13.16 23.12 25.86
N ILE A 498 13.47 24.40 25.62
CA ILE A 498 14.42 24.83 24.59
C ILE A 498 15.79 24.97 25.27
N LEU A 499 16.71 24.06 24.96
CA LEU A 499 18.06 24.07 25.52
C LEU A 499 19.02 24.92 24.70
N PRO A 500 20.13 25.42 25.29
CA PRO A 500 21.16 26.17 24.56
C PRO A 500 21.62 25.43 23.29
N GLY A 501 21.58 26.12 22.15
CA GLY A 501 21.96 25.57 20.84
C GLY A 501 20.86 24.76 20.13
N SER A 502 19.66 24.62 20.70
CA SER A 502 18.47 24.11 20.01
C SER A 502 17.51 25.24 19.67
N LYS A 503 16.91 25.20 18.48
CA LYS A 503 15.81 26.11 18.09
C LYS A 503 14.42 25.52 18.38
N ALA A 504 14.35 24.21 18.63
CA ALA A 504 13.09 23.50 18.86
C ALA A 504 13.02 22.95 20.30
N PRO A 505 11.81 22.85 20.89
CA PRO A 505 11.61 22.21 22.17
C PRO A 505 12.05 20.74 22.11
N ARG A 506 12.59 20.23 23.22
CA ARG A 506 13.06 18.85 23.31
C ARG A 506 11.90 17.86 23.26
N ARG A 507 12.12 16.75 22.55
CA ARG A 507 11.18 15.64 22.42
C ARG A 507 11.48 14.54 23.43
N PRO A 508 10.47 13.71 23.76
CA PRO A 508 10.68 12.56 24.61
C PRO A 508 11.73 11.63 24.00
N ARG A 509 12.72 11.26 24.82
CA ARG A 509 13.72 10.25 24.49
C ARG A 509 13.17 8.88 24.85
N GLU A 510 13.49 7.89 24.03
CA GLU A 510 13.24 6.49 24.35
C GLU A 510 14.37 5.90 25.20
N ALA A 511 14.06 4.89 26.01
CA ALA A 511 15.07 4.09 26.73
C ALA A 511 16.15 3.51 25.79
N SER A 512 15.77 3.13 24.56
CA SER A 512 16.68 2.63 23.51
C SER A 512 17.72 3.70 23.11
N ALA A 513 17.29 4.95 22.97
CA ALA A 513 18.13 6.08 22.60
C ALA A 513 19.12 6.43 23.73
N LEU A 514 18.69 6.33 24.98
CA LEU A 514 19.55 6.52 26.16
C LEU A 514 20.67 5.50 26.23
N MET A 515 20.34 4.21 26.09
CA MET A 515 21.34 3.14 26.11
C MET A 515 22.33 3.26 24.94
N THR A 516 21.84 3.68 23.77
CA THR A 516 22.69 3.97 22.61
C THR A 516 23.63 5.13 22.91
N GLN A 517 23.14 6.22 23.50
CA GLN A 517 23.95 7.39 23.82
C GLN A 517 25.01 7.11 24.90
N ARG A 518 24.68 6.22 25.85
CA ARG A 518 25.61 5.72 26.86
C ARG A 518 26.84 5.08 26.23
N GLY A 519 26.67 4.24 25.21
CA GLY A 519 27.75 3.62 24.44
C GLY A 519 28.47 4.56 23.45
N ARG A 520 28.03 5.81 23.33
CA ARG A 520 28.62 6.85 22.45
C ARG A 520 29.32 7.97 23.20
N THR A 521 29.24 7.99 24.53
CA THR A 521 29.76 9.08 25.37
C THR A 521 31.05 8.61 26.04
N ARG A 522 32.22 9.16 25.63
CA ARG A 522 33.54 8.70 26.10
C ARG A 522 33.69 8.71 27.62
N ALA A 523 33.28 9.79 28.29
CA ALA A 523 33.33 9.88 29.75
C ALA A 523 32.56 8.73 30.42
N ILE A 524 31.40 8.34 29.88
CA ILE A 524 30.63 7.20 30.41
C ILE A 524 31.35 5.87 30.13
N ILE A 525 31.91 5.70 28.93
CA ILE A 525 32.64 4.49 28.54
C ILE A 525 33.88 4.30 29.42
N ASP A 526 34.66 5.36 29.63
CA ASP A 526 35.94 5.31 30.34
C ASP A 526 35.74 5.05 31.83
N ASP A 527 34.79 5.74 32.45
CA ASP A 527 34.54 5.68 33.90
C ASP A 527 33.76 4.43 34.31
N PHE A 528 32.77 4.01 33.51
CA PHE A 528 31.86 2.89 33.86
C PHE A 528 32.07 1.62 33.01
N LYS A 529 33.13 1.59 32.19
CA LYS A 529 33.50 0.50 31.25
C LYS A 529 32.33 -0.03 30.42
N VAL A 530 31.52 0.89 29.91
CA VAL A 530 30.38 0.56 29.06
C VAL A 530 30.87 0.07 27.69
N PRO A 531 30.27 -0.98 27.10
CA PRO A 531 30.60 -1.38 25.74
C PRO A 531 30.47 -0.21 24.76
N GLU A 532 31.55 0.07 24.04
CA GLU A 532 31.62 1.13 23.03
C GLU A 532 30.78 0.79 21.79
N ASP A 533 30.04 1.77 21.27
CA ASP A 533 29.44 1.73 19.93
C ASP A 533 30.53 1.90 18.87
N LYS A 534 31.27 0.81 18.60
CA LYS A 534 32.40 0.78 17.65
C LYS A 534 32.03 1.33 16.27
N ALA A 535 30.80 1.09 15.82
CA ALA A 535 30.32 1.55 14.52
C ALA A 535 30.18 3.08 14.49
N TYR A 536 29.70 3.69 15.57
CA TYR A 536 29.61 5.14 15.70
C TYR A 536 30.98 5.81 15.68
N PHE A 537 31.94 5.32 16.47
CA PHE A 537 33.27 5.92 16.52
C PHE A 537 34.05 5.70 15.21
N ALA A 538 33.97 4.52 14.60
CA ALA A 538 34.53 4.30 13.26
C ALA A 538 33.93 5.25 12.22
N GLN A 539 32.64 5.55 12.30
CA GLN A 539 32.00 6.54 11.40
C GLN A 539 32.48 7.97 11.68
N GLN A 540 32.67 8.34 12.95
CA GLN A 540 33.21 9.66 13.32
C GLN A 540 34.66 9.83 12.84
N ASP A 541 35.49 8.81 13.02
CA ASP A 541 36.89 8.84 12.57
C ASP A 541 36.98 8.88 11.05
N ALA A 542 36.14 8.11 10.33
CA ALA A 542 36.04 8.20 8.88
C ALA A 542 35.59 9.58 8.39
N LYS A 543 34.68 10.26 9.11
CA LYS A 543 34.26 11.64 8.79
C LYS A 543 35.38 12.64 9.01
N LYS A 544 36.08 12.56 10.14
CA LYS A 544 37.25 13.40 10.44
C LYS A 544 38.36 13.22 9.40
N LYS A 545 38.67 11.97 9.03
CA LYS A 545 39.65 11.66 7.98
C LYS A 545 39.26 12.28 6.64
N LYS A 546 37.99 12.14 6.22
CA LYS A 546 37.48 12.78 4.99
C LYS A 546 37.55 14.31 5.05
N GLN A 547 37.30 14.93 6.20
CA GLN A 547 37.44 16.38 6.38
C GLN A 547 38.90 16.83 6.29
N GLN A 548 39.82 16.10 6.91
CA GLN A 548 41.26 16.37 6.82
C GLN A 548 41.78 16.21 5.39
N GLU A 549 41.34 15.18 4.65
CA GLU A 549 41.69 15.01 3.24
C GLU A 549 41.16 16.14 2.36
N LYS A 550 39.93 16.63 2.62
CA LYS A 550 39.39 17.80 1.92
C LYS A 550 40.16 19.07 2.25
N ALA A 551 40.47 19.31 3.51
CA ALA A 551 41.26 20.47 3.94
C ALA A 551 42.67 20.45 3.32
N LYS A 552 43.33 19.28 3.27
CA LYS A 552 44.63 19.12 2.59
C LYS A 552 44.55 19.37 1.09
N LYS A 553 43.49 18.93 0.41
CA LYS A 553 43.28 19.22 -1.03
C LYS A 553 43.02 20.69 -1.30
N GLN A 554 42.33 21.40 -0.41
CA GLN A 554 42.12 22.84 -0.52
C GLN A 554 43.40 23.63 -0.22
N ALA A 555 44.20 23.21 0.76
CA ALA A 555 45.49 23.84 1.07
C ALA A 555 46.58 23.54 0.02
N GLY A 556 46.43 22.47 -0.77
CA GLY A 556 47.40 22.05 -1.79
C GLY A 556 47.10 22.48 -3.23
N SER A 557 46.01 23.23 -3.47
CA SER A 557 45.83 23.90 -4.76
C SER A 557 46.63 25.21 -4.73
N PRO A 558 47.71 25.35 -5.53
CA PRO A 558 48.42 26.62 -5.63
C PRO A 558 47.44 27.68 -6.12
N ALA A 559 47.36 28.77 -5.36
CA ALA A 559 46.51 29.91 -5.70
C ALA A 559 46.78 30.35 -7.15
N PRO A 560 45.75 30.46 -8.01
CA PRO A 560 45.93 31.16 -9.28
C PRO A 560 46.25 32.61 -8.93
N GLN A 561 47.48 33.03 -9.24
CA GLN A 561 47.91 34.42 -9.21
C GLN A 561 46.93 35.22 -10.08
N SER A 562 45.98 35.91 -9.43
CA SER A 562 45.15 36.93 -10.05
C SER A 562 45.62 38.27 -9.51
N LEU A 563 46.00 39.12 -10.46
CA LEU A 563 46.46 40.48 -10.28
C LEU A 563 45.37 41.36 -9.63
N SER A 564 45.81 42.16 -8.67
CA SER A 564 45.40 43.54 -8.35
C SER A 564 43.96 44.00 -8.64
N GLY A 565 43.27 44.44 -7.59
CA GLY A 565 42.12 45.34 -7.66
C GLY A 565 41.54 45.62 -6.28
N GLU A 566 42.01 46.72 -5.66
CA GLU A 566 41.36 47.64 -4.69
C GLU A 566 40.13 47.12 -3.91
N GLU A 567 40.29 46.86 -2.60
CA GLU A 567 39.97 47.79 -1.49
C GLU A 567 38.47 48.09 -1.32
N GLU A 568 37.83 47.39 -0.37
CA GLU A 568 36.89 48.01 0.56
C GLU A 568 36.92 47.19 1.88
N GLU A 569 37.46 47.83 2.91
CA GLU A 569 37.58 47.31 4.28
C GLU A 569 36.22 47.39 4.99
N GLU A 570 35.76 46.29 5.58
CA GLU A 570 34.78 46.33 6.67
C GLU A 570 35.45 45.82 7.94
N GLU A 571 35.75 46.78 8.83
CA GLU A 571 36.25 46.64 10.19
C GLU A 571 35.39 45.69 11.03
N LEU A 572 36.01 44.65 11.59
CA LEU A 572 35.58 44.05 12.86
C LEU A 572 36.81 43.83 13.75
N ASP A 573 37.19 44.91 14.41
CA ASP A 573 37.85 44.96 15.71
C ASP A 573 36.85 44.38 16.77
N THR A 574 37.18 43.74 17.89
CA THR A 574 38.31 43.93 18.81
C THR A 574 38.35 42.72 19.78
N THR A 575 39.51 42.07 19.92
CA THR A 575 40.18 41.65 21.19
C THR A 575 39.50 40.65 22.16
N LEU A 576 40.10 39.95 23.13
CA LEU A 576 41.42 39.73 23.77
C LEU A 576 41.17 38.39 24.56
N ALA A 577 42.08 37.51 24.97
CA ALA A 577 43.46 37.63 25.39
C ALA A 577 44.14 36.25 25.39
N THR A 578 45.42 36.23 25.03
CA THR A 578 46.37 35.12 25.20
C THR A 578 47.49 35.62 26.10
N LEU A 579 47.82 34.84 27.13
CA LEU A 579 49.08 34.83 27.90
C LEU A 579 49.34 33.32 28.12
N GLY A 580 50.47 32.69 27.85
CA GLY A 580 51.89 33.04 27.90
C GLY A 580 52.58 31.72 28.27
N GLY A 581 53.48 31.17 27.45
CA GLY A 581 54.91 31.19 27.76
C GLY A 581 55.58 29.82 27.53
N PRO A 582 56.92 29.75 27.41
CA PRO A 582 57.61 28.84 26.49
C PRO A 582 58.54 27.81 27.14
N SER A 583 58.91 26.77 26.38
CA SER A 583 59.99 25.80 26.64
C SER A 583 60.08 24.92 25.37
N GLY A 584 61.16 24.77 24.61
CA GLY A 584 62.58 24.74 24.95
C GLY A 584 63.06 23.28 24.96
N GLY A 585 63.67 22.77 23.87
CA GLY A 585 64.29 21.44 23.90
C GLY A 585 64.45 20.73 22.55
N ASP A 586 65.49 21.15 21.85
CA ASP A 586 66.46 20.43 21.02
C ASP A 586 66.46 18.88 20.94
N SER A 587 66.99 18.41 19.80
CA SER A 587 67.80 17.20 19.58
C SER A 587 67.18 15.85 19.13
N SER A 588 67.43 15.59 17.84
CA SER A 588 68.28 14.49 17.34
C SER A 588 67.71 13.09 17.01
N ALA A 589 68.20 12.64 15.84
CA ALA A 589 68.59 11.28 15.46
C ALA A 589 67.54 10.32 14.85
N LEU A 590 67.73 10.10 13.54
CA LEU A 590 67.44 8.86 12.79
C LEU A 590 68.21 7.66 13.42
N PRO A 591 67.86 6.38 13.13
CA PRO A 591 68.25 5.76 11.85
C PRO A 591 67.21 4.82 11.22
N ALA A 592 67.51 4.48 9.97
CA ALA A 592 66.73 3.67 9.05
C ALA A 592 67.00 2.14 9.14
N THR A 593 66.21 1.39 8.35
CA THR A 593 66.39 0.02 7.78
C THR A 593 65.85 -1.21 8.58
N PRO A 594 65.62 -2.40 7.95
CA PRO A 594 64.71 -2.68 6.82
C PRO A 594 63.93 -4.06 6.89
N CYS A 595 62.94 -4.26 6.00
CA CYS A 595 62.47 -5.54 5.37
C CYS A 595 61.82 -6.68 6.24
N PRO A 596 61.24 -7.76 5.67
CA PRO A 596 60.20 -7.86 4.61
C PRO A 596 59.10 -8.95 4.88
N THR A 597 58.15 -9.11 3.93
CA THR A 597 57.38 -10.33 3.56
C THR A 597 56.39 -10.99 4.55
N SER A 598 55.12 -11.13 4.14
CA SER A 598 54.50 -12.44 3.84
C SER A 598 53.04 -12.34 3.35
N ALA A 599 52.73 -13.12 2.31
CA ALA A 599 51.41 -13.32 1.72
C ALA A 599 50.56 -14.31 2.55
N PRO A 600 49.22 -14.30 2.45
CA PRO A 600 48.38 -15.26 3.16
C PRO A 600 48.14 -16.55 2.35
N VAL A 601 48.45 -17.68 2.97
CA VAL A 601 48.12 -19.05 2.53
C VAL A 601 46.67 -19.40 2.93
N PRO A 602 45.88 -20.05 2.06
CA PRO A 602 44.50 -20.47 2.36
C PRO A 602 44.44 -21.77 3.16
N ARG A 603 43.55 -21.83 4.16
CA ARG A 603 43.26 -23.04 4.95
C ARG A 603 42.33 -23.99 4.17
N LYS A 604 42.82 -25.21 3.90
CA LYS A 604 42.02 -26.38 3.51
C LYS A 604 41.60 -27.13 4.78
N SER A 605 40.30 -27.38 4.97
CA SER A 605 39.80 -28.37 5.94
C SER A 605 39.16 -29.53 5.18
N LYS A 606 39.79 -30.70 5.25
CA LYS A 606 39.23 -32.00 4.86
C LYS A 606 38.60 -32.63 6.11
N THR A 607 37.36 -33.10 5.98
CA THR A 607 36.69 -33.99 6.95
C THR A 607 36.32 -35.28 6.21
N PRO A 608 36.50 -36.47 6.80
CA PRO A 608 36.42 -37.75 6.08
C PRO A 608 35.00 -38.31 5.92
N GLU A 609 34.75 -38.98 4.79
CA GLU A 609 33.56 -39.78 4.48
C GLU A 609 33.53 -41.12 5.27
N PRO A 610 32.34 -41.60 5.68
CA PRO A 610 32.12 -42.98 6.11
C PRO A 610 31.70 -43.91 4.93
N PRO A 611 31.88 -45.24 5.07
CA PRO A 611 31.81 -46.19 3.97
C PRO A 611 30.39 -46.54 3.51
N ALA A 612 30.27 -46.80 2.21
CA ALA A 612 29.05 -47.16 1.50
C ALA A 612 28.48 -48.52 1.90
N THR A 613 27.17 -48.57 2.13
CA THR A 613 26.35 -49.78 2.16
C THR A 613 25.51 -49.90 0.88
N PRO A 614 25.34 -51.10 0.31
CA PRO A 614 24.65 -51.28 -0.96
C PRO A 614 23.12 -51.20 -0.82
N SER A 615 22.49 -50.43 -1.71
CA SER A 615 21.04 -50.27 -1.81
C SER A 615 20.32 -51.55 -2.28
N PRO A 616 19.10 -51.83 -1.79
CA PRO A 616 18.29 -52.95 -2.27
C PRO A 616 17.48 -52.57 -3.52
N VAL A 617 17.30 -53.58 -4.38
CA VAL A 617 16.55 -53.57 -5.64
C VAL A 617 15.08 -53.22 -5.39
N ARG A 618 14.60 -52.16 -6.06
CA ARG A 618 13.22 -51.63 -5.96
C ARG A 618 12.28 -52.43 -6.88
N ARG A 619 11.38 -53.22 -6.29
CA ARG A 619 10.22 -53.81 -6.98
C ARG A 619 9.15 -52.74 -7.23
N LYS A 620 8.49 -52.82 -8.38
CA LYS A 620 7.31 -52.02 -8.76
C LYS A 620 6.14 -52.36 -7.82
N SER A 621 5.74 -51.43 -6.97
CA SER A 621 4.50 -51.54 -6.18
C SER A 621 3.43 -50.59 -6.71
N ARG A 622 2.23 -51.17 -6.81
CA ARG A 622 0.95 -50.63 -7.25
C ARG A 622 0.45 -49.59 -6.24
N SER A 623 -0.08 -48.46 -6.72
CA SER A 623 -0.58 -47.34 -5.90
C SER A 623 -1.61 -47.80 -4.86
N PRO A 624 -1.53 -47.36 -3.58
CA PRO A 624 -2.58 -47.61 -2.61
C PRO A 624 -3.76 -46.65 -2.85
N ALA A 625 -4.97 -47.15 -2.62
CA ALA A 625 -6.20 -46.38 -2.65
C ALA A 625 -6.15 -45.21 -1.66
N ARG A 626 -6.71 -44.06 -2.04
CA ARG A 626 -6.92 -42.88 -1.19
C ARG A 626 -7.62 -43.33 0.10
N SER A 627 -6.92 -43.33 1.23
CA SER A 627 -7.56 -43.42 2.54
C SER A 627 -8.13 -42.04 2.87
N GLU A 628 -9.45 -41.94 2.95
CA GLU A 628 -10.13 -40.77 3.50
C GLU A 628 -9.59 -40.54 4.92
N SER A 629 -9.02 -39.36 5.14
CA SER A 629 -8.54 -38.97 6.47
C SER A 629 -9.76 -38.80 7.39
N PRO A 630 -9.69 -39.15 8.69
CA PRO A 630 -10.79 -38.94 9.62
C PRO A 630 -11.22 -37.47 9.59
N ILE A 631 -12.53 -37.23 9.45
CA ILE A 631 -13.10 -35.88 9.51
C ILE A 631 -12.89 -35.37 10.93
N ASP A 632 -12.25 -34.20 11.07
CA ASP A 632 -12.09 -33.50 12.35
C ASP A 632 -13.43 -32.89 12.76
N VAL A 633 -14.18 -33.63 13.58
CA VAL A 633 -15.53 -33.26 14.01
C VAL A 633 -15.52 -32.01 14.89
N GLU A 634 -14.50 -31.83 15.74
CA GLU A 634 -14.38 -30.65 16.61
C GLU A 634 -14.10 -29.39 15.78
N GLY A 635 -13.18 -29.47 14.82
CA GLY A 635 -12.91 -28.38 13.88
C GLY A 635 -14.15 -28.02 13.04
N LEU A 636 -14.92 -29.02 12.61
CA LEU A 636 -16.17 -28.82 11.86
C LEU A 636 -17.24 -28.11 12.70
N GLN A 637 -17.43 -28.52 13.97
CA GLN A 637 -18.37 -27.88 14.89
C GLN A 637 -17.96 -26.44 15.21
N ALA A 638 -16.67 -26.19 15.43
CA ALA A 638 -16.15 -24.84 15.68
C ALA A 638 -16.38 -23.92 14.47
N ALA A 639 -16.14 -24.41 13.25
CA ALA A 639 -16.41 -23.67 12.03
C ALA A 639 -17.91 -23.38 11.85
N ALA A 640 -18.77 -24.35 12.16
CA ALA A 640 -20.21 -24.15 12.10
C ALA A 640 -20.70 -23.10 13.11
N TYR A 641 -20.14 -23.10 14.32
CA TYR A 641 -20.47 -22.11 15.35
C TYR A 641 -19.98 -20.70 15.00
N SER A 642 -18.78 -20.57 14.41
CA SER A 642 -18.28 -19.29 13.91
C SER A 642 -19.24 -18.72 12.87
N TYR A 643 -19.60 -19.52 11.86
CA TYR A 643 -20.56 -19.11 10.82
C TYR A 643 -21.89 -18.64 11.41
N PHE A 644 -22.48 -19.43 12.32
CA PHE A 644 -23.73 -19.06 12.98
C PHE A 644 -23.63 -17.72 13.71
N THR A 645 -22.57 -17.52 14.48
CA THR A 645 -22.35 -16.30 15.28
C THR A 645 -22.17 -15.07 14.38
N ASP A 646 -21.40 -15.19 13.30
CA ASP A 646 -21.13 -14.08 12.39
C ASP A 646 -22.39 -13.63 11.63
N HIS A 647 -23.31 -14.57 11.33
CA HIS A 647 -24.49 -14.28 10.52
C HIS A 647 -25.74 -13.95 11.35
N VAL A 648 -25.89 -14.49 12.57
CA VAL A 648 -27.13 -14.32 13.36
C VAL A 648 -27.42 -12.84 13.66
N GLU A 649 -26.43 -12.05 14.08
CA GLU A 649 -26.62 -10.63 14.39
C GLU A 649 -27.08 -9.83 13.18
N THR A 650 -26.53 -10.15 12.00
CA THR A 650 -26.88 -9.49 10.74
C THR A 650 -28.34 -9.79 10.36
N PHE A 651 -28.77 -11.05 10.47
CA PHE A 651 -30.15 -11.42 10.17
C PHE A 651 -31.15 -10.91 11.22
N GLU A 652 -30.78 -10.86 12.51
CA GLU A 652 -31.64 -10.22 13.53
C GLU A 652 -31.88 -8.74 13.19
N ALA A 653 -30.84 -8.02 12.76
CA ALA A 653 -30.94 -6.62 12.34
C ALA A 653 -31.79 -6.46 11.07
N ASP A 654 -31.59 -7.30 10.06
CA ASP A 654 -32.37 -7.26 8.81
C ASP A 654 -33.87 -7.58 9.06
N LEU A 655 -34.19 -8.52 9.94
CA LEU A 655 -35.59 -8.83 10.29
C LEU A 655 -36.31 -7.66 10.98
N ASP A 656 -35.64 -6.95 11.88
CA ASP A 656 -36.22 -5.76 12.52
C ASP A 656 -36.35 -4.60 11.52
N GLN A 657 -35.32 -4.35 10.71
CA GLN A 657 -35.29 -3.21 9.79
C GLN A 657 -36.20 -3.39 8.58
N GLN A 658 -36.21 -4.56 7.95
CA GLN A 658 -36.92 -4.78 6.68
C GLN A 658 -38.35 -5.29 6.89
N LEU A 659 -38.55 -6.19 7.85
CA LEU A 659 -39.84 -6.84 8.07
C LEU A 659 -40.56 -6.35 9.32
N GLY A 660 -39.92 -5.51 10.15
CA GLY A 660 -40.48 -5.06 11.42
C GLY A 660 -40.69 -6.20 12.43
N ILE A 661 -40.03 -7.35 12.23
CA ILE A 661 -40.16 -8.52 13.08
C ILE A 661 -39.12 -8.42 14.20
N ARG A 662 -39.59 -8.06 15.38
CA ARG A 662 -38.74 -7.86 16.57
C ARG A 662 -38.58 -9.12 17.41
N ARG A 663 -37.44 -9.19 18.10
CA ARG A 663 -37.17 -10.21 19.12
C ARG A 663 -38.30 -10.24 20.17
N GLY A 664 -38.91 -11.40 20.35
CA GLY A 664 -40.08 -11.60 21.22
C GLY A 664 -41.42 -11.77 20.49
N GLN A 665 -41.48 -11.49 19.18
CA GLN A 665 -42.65 -11.85 18.38
C GLN A 665 -42.72 -13.37 18.14
N PRO A 666 -43.95 -13.93 17.99
CA PRO A 666 -44.12 -15.37 17.80
C PRO A 666 -43.39 -15.98 16.62
N GLN A 667 -43.23 -15.19 15.56
CA GLN A 667 -42.69 -15.58 14.27
C GLN A 667 -41.18 -15.29 14.12
N PHE A 668 -40.57 -14.60 15.09
CA PHE A 668 -39.17 -14.17 14.99
C PHE A 668 -38.20 -15.35 14.90
N SER A 669 -38.30 -16.31 15.82
CA SER A 669 -37.39 -17.47 15.85
C SER A 669 -37.49 -18.31 14.58
N GLU A 670 -38.71 -18.51 14.06
CA GLU A 670 -38.95 -19.29 12.85
C GLU A 670 -38.42 -18.59 11.60
N THR A 671 -38.67 -17.29 11.48
CA THR A 671 -38.20 -16.49 10.34
C THR A 671 -36.67 -16.36 10.34
N LEU A 672 -36.05 -16.20 11.52
CA LEU A 672 -34.59 -16.18 11.67
C LEU A 672 -33.96 -17.52 11.30
N ARG A 673 -34.55 -18.63 11.74
CA ARG A 673 -34.11 -19.99 11.37
C ARG A 673 -34.13 -20.17 9.86
N ASP A 674 -35.25 -19.84 9.22
CA ASP A 674 -35.43 -20.07 7.79
C ASP A 674 -34.52 -19.17 6.95
N ALA A 675 -34.33 -17.90 7.36
CA ALA A 675 -33.38 -16.99 6.73
C ALA A 675 -31.93 -17.50 6.82
N LEU A 676 -31.49 -17.97 7.99
CA LEU A 676 -30.17 -18.55 8.17
C LEU A 676 -29.97 -19.83 7.35
N ILE A 677 -30.98 -20.70 7.28
CA ILE A 677 -30.91 -21.91 6.44
C ILE A 677 -30.81 -21.53 4.96
N GLN A 678 -31.61 -20.56 4.50
CA GLN A 678 -31.57 -20.08 3.13
C GLN A 678 -30.21 -19.49 2.76
N ASP A 679 -29.58 -18.76 3.68
CA ASP A 679 -28.24 -18.22 3.50
C ASP A 679 -27.16 -19.31 3.36
N VAL A 680 -27.20 -20.33 4.24
CA VAL A 680 -26.30 -21.49 4.15
C VAL A 680 -26.49 -22.24 2.83
N GLU A 681 -27.72 -22.35 2.34
CA GLU A 681 -27.99 -22.93 1.02
C GLU A 681 -27.44 -22.10 -0.12
N ALA A 682 -27.59 -20.77 -0.06
CA ALA A 682 -27.04 -19.88 -1.07
C ALA A 682 -25.51 -19.98 -1.12
N ASN A 683 -24.86 -20.01 0.04
CA ASN A 683 -23.41 -20.15 0.18
C ASN A 683 -22.90 -21.59 -0.12
N TYR A 684 -23.75 -22.59 0.00
CA TYR A 684 -23.44 -23.92 -0.50
C TYR A 684 -23.49 -23.96 -2.04
N ASN A 685 -24.55 -23.40 -2.63
CA ASN A 685 -24.77 -23.38 -4.07
C ASN A 685 -23.73 -22.53 -4.81
N ASP A 686 -23.18 -21.48 -4.17
CA ASP A 686 -22.09 -20.69 -4.74
C ASP A 686 -20.69 -21.30 -4.52
N GLY A 687 -20.62 -22.45 -3.82
CA GLY A 687 -19.39 -23.18 -3.55
C GLY A 687 -18.54 -22.64 -2.41
N SER A 688 -19.00 -21.61 -1.68
CA SER A 688 -18.27 -21.05 -0.53
C SER A 688 -18.31 -21.93 0.72
N VAL A 689 -19.33 -22.79 0.86
CA VAL A 689 -19.47 -23.74 1.98
C VAL A 689 -19.38 -25.18 1.48
N ALA A 690 -18.47 -25.96 2.07
CA ALA A 690 -18.35 -27.39 1.75
C ALA A 690 -19.60 -28.19 2.21
N PRO A 691 -20.01 -29.27 1.52
CA PRO A 691 -21.23 -30.02 1.86
C PRO A 691 -21.29 -30.48 3.33
N VAL A 692 -20.18 -30.98 3.86
CA VAL A 692 -20.07 -31.45 5.25
C VAL A 692 -20.24 -30.30 6.26
N LEU A 693 -19.71 -29.11 5.93
CA LEU A 693 -19.85 -27.91 6.77
C LEU A 693 -21.27 -27.34 6.68
N ARG A 694 -21.90 -27.34 5.49
CA ARG A 694 -23.30 -26.96 5.28
C ARG A 694 -24.22 -27.79 6.18
N ASP A 695 -24.05 -29.11 6.19
CA ASP A 695 -24.87 -30.01 7.00
C ASP A 695 -24.65 -29.77 8.50
N ALA A 696 -23.40 -29.51 8.93
CA ALA A 696 -23.08 -29.16 10.32
C ALA A 696 -23.69 -27.82 10.76
N ILE A 697 -23.63 -26.79 9.91
CA ILE A 697 -24.25 -25.48 10.18
C ILE A 697 -25.77 -25.62 10.29
N ARG A 698 -26.40 -26.38 9.38
CA ARG A 698 -27.85 -26.64 9.43
C ARG A 698 -28.28 -27.33 10.72
N ALA A 699 -27.54 -28.36 11.14
CA ALA A 699 -27.80 -29.04 12.40
C ALA A 699 -27.68 -28.09 13.60
N LEU A 700 -26.66 -27.23 13.62
CA LEU A 700 -26.48 -26.24 14.66
C LEU A 700 -27.60 -25.20 14.70
N ILE A 701 -28.03 -24.67 13.54
CA ILE A 701 -29.16 -23.72 13.46
C ILE A 701 -30.43 -24.36 14.03
N GLN A 702 -30.71 -25.62 13.70
CA GLN A 702 -31.87 -26.35 14.22
C GLN A 702 -31.78 -26.56 15.73
N GLU A 703 -30.60 -26.89 16.27
CA GLU A 703 -30.37 -27.05 17.70
C GLU A 703 -30.61 -25.73 18.47
N GLN A 704 -30.02 -24.63 17.98
CA GLN A 704 -30.21 -23.30 18.59
C GLN A 704 -31.67 -22.84 18.53
N TYR A 705 -32.35 -23.12 17.41
CA TYR A 705 -33.78 -22.85 17.28
C TYR A 705 -34.62 -23.64 18.30
N GLN A 706 -34.37 -24.94 18.46
CA GLN A 706 -35.07 -25.75 19.46
C GLN A 706 -34.82 -25.25 20.89
N ALA A 707 -33.60 -24.80 21.19
CA ALA A 707 -33.29 -24.20 22.49
C ALA A 707 -34.14 -22.93 22.74
N MET A 708 -34.24 -22.03 21.76
CA MET A 708 -35.07 -20.82 21.87
C MET A 708 -36.57 -21.13 22.03
N ASP A 709 -37.09 -22.11 21.29
CA ASP A 709 -38.49 -22.53 21.40
C ASP A 709 -38.80 -23.19 22.76
N ASN A 710 -37.85 -23.93 23.31
CA ASN A 710 -37.95 -24.52 24.65
C ASN A 710 -37.97 -23.46 25.75
N GLU A 711 -37.09 -22.45 25.66
CA GLU A 711 -37.08 -21.31 26.59
C GLU A 711 -38.39 -20.52 26.53
N ARG A 712 -38.90 -20.28 25.32
CA ARG A 712 -40.19 -19.63 25.13
C ARG A 712 -41.33 -20.45 25.73
N SER A 713 -41.36 -21.75 25.48
CA SER A 713 -42.38 -22.66 26.05
C SER A 713 -42.31 -22.68 27.57
N ALA A 714 -41.10 -22.64 28.15
CA ALA A 714 -40.90 -22.54 29.60
C ALA A 714 -41.40 -21.20 30.17
N SER A 715 -41.21 -20.09 29.45
CA SER A 715 -41.70 -18.77 29.86
C SER A 715 -43.22 -18.59 29.75
N GLN A 716 -43.88 -19.36 28.88
CA GLN A 716 -45.34 -19.33 28.68
C GLN A 716 -46.08 -20.34 29.55
N ALA A 717 -45.38 -21.23 30.25
CA ALA A 717 -45.99 -22.14 31.20
C ALA A 717 -46.70 -21.31 32.29
N PRO A 718 -48.01 -21.52 32.53
CA PRO A 718 -48.74 -20.74 33.52
C PRO A 718 -48.08 -20.94 34.89
N SER A 719 -47.57 -19.85 35.45
CA SER A 719 -47.03 -19.82 36.81
C SER A 719 -48.09 -20.40 37.76
N ALA A 720 -47.86 -21.62 38.23
CA ALA A 720 -48.69 -22.23 39.27
C ALA A 720 -48.48 -21.40 40.54
N GLY A 721 -49.43 -20.50 40.82
CA GLY A 721 -49.37 -19.61 41.97
C GLY A 721 -49.19 -20.38 43.28
N PRO A 722 -48.43 -19.83 44.25
CA PRO A 722 -48.22 -20.47 45.54
C PRO A 722 -49.55 -20.53 46.30
N GLY A 723 -49.94 -21.75 46.70
CA GLY A 723 -51.13 -21.99 47.52
C GLY A 723 -51.04 -21.27 48.88
N PRO A 724 -52.20 -20.90 49.48
CA PRO A 724 -52.23 -20.10 50.69
C PRO A 724 -51.82 -20.93 51.91
N THR A 725 -50.70 -20.61 52.54
CA THR A 725 -50.37 -21.09 53.88
C THR A 725 -50.55 -19.99 54.91
N ALA A 726 -51.18 -20.40 56.01
CA ALA A 726 -51.78 -19.58 57.03
C ALA A 726 -50.75 -18.91 57.98
N GLY A 727 -51.04 -17.66 58.31
CA GLY A 727 -51.12 -17.14 59.68
C GLY A 727 -49.86 -17.13 60.55
N VAL A 728 -49.24 -15.95 60.69
CA VAL A 728 -48.58 -15.52 61.93
C VAL A 728 -48.90 -14.03 62.21
N LYS A 729 -49.19 -13.76 63.48
CA LYS A 729 -49.78 -12.57 64.11
C LYS A 729 -48.70 -11.60 64.65
N ARG A 730 -49.14 -10.34 64.92
CA ARG A 730 -48.59 -9.27 65.81
C ARG A 730 -47.54 -8.34 65.18
N THR A 731 -47.52 -7.01 65.42
CA THR A 731 -48.30 -6.10 66.29
C THR A 731 -48.11 -4.65 65.82
N HIS A 732 -49.14 -3.83 66.06
CA HIS A 732 -49.17 -2.36 66.08
C HIS A 732 -48.00 -1.73 66.85
N ASP A 733 -47.50 -0.58 66.38
CA ASP A 733 -47.31 0.59 67.24
C ASP A 733 -47.37 1.89 66.41
N ASP A 734 -48.10 2.87 66.95
CA ASP A 734 -48.38 4.19 66.38
C ASP A 734 -47.31 5.20 66.82
N SER A 735 -46.95 6.17 65.96
CA SER A 735 -46.63 7.54 66.39
C SER A 735 -46.55 8.54 65.23
N ALA A 736 -47.00 9.75 65.55
CA ALA A 736 -47.48 10.81 64.68
C ALA A 736 -46.40 11.78 64.16
N GLY A 737 -46.76 12.47 63.05
CA GLY A 737 -46.63 13.92 62.89
C GLY A 737 -45.28 14.49 62.46
N GLU A 738 -45.19 15.03 61.24
CA GLU A 738 -45.12 16.47 60.96
C GLU A 738 -44.90 16.72 59.46
N SER A 739 -45.58 17.74 58.96
CA SER A 739 -45.58 18.23 57.58
C SER A 739 -44.51 19.30 57.37
N GLU A 740 -43.81 19.32 56.23
CA GLU A 740 -43.41 20.58 55.60
C GLU A 740 -43.02 20.43 54.12
N HIS A 741 -43.24 21.54 53.41
CA HIS A 741 -43.18 21.80 51.97
C HIS A 741 -41.79 21.66 51.29
N GLY A 742 -41.81 21.50 49.95
CA GLY A 742 -40.71 21.86 49.05
C GLY A 742 -40.64 20.93 47.83
N ASP A 743 -41.40 21.13 46.77
CA ASP A 743 -41.25 22.09 45.65
C ASP A 743 -40.47 21.52 44.44
N GLU A 744 -41.03 21.81 43.28
CA GLU A 744 -40.91 21.14 41.98
C GLU A 744 -39.78 21.70 41.10
N GLY A 745 -39.39 20.94 40.07
CA GLY A 745 -38.46 21.40 39.05
C GLY A 745 -38.39 20.53 37.79
N HIS A 746 -39.49 20.40 37.06
CA HIS A 746 -39.51 19.85 35.69
C HIS A 746 -39.84 20.96 34.69
N LYS A 747 -38.86 21.32 33.82
CA LYS A 747 -39.08 22.18 32.65
C LYS A 747 -39.19 21.33 31.39
N ARG A 748 -40.41 21.23 30.86
CA ARG A 748 -40.71 20.93 29.45
C ARG A 748 -40.80 22.27 28.70
N GLN A 749 -40.11 22.41 27.58
CA GLN A 749 -40.34 23.50 26.63
C GLN A 749 -41.29 23.07 25.52
N LYS A 750 -42.22 23.97 25.22
CA LYS A 750 -43.35 23.87 24.31
C LYS A 750 -42.95 24.27 22.89
N LEU A 751 -43.64 23.64 21.94
CA LEU A 751 -43.92 24.10 20.58
C LEU A 751 -44.63 25.46 20.58
N ASP A 752 -44.32 26.31 19.61
CA ASP A 752 -45.25 27.31 19.11
C ASP A 752 -45.16 27.38 17.58
N SER A 753 -46.34 27.33 16.98
CA SER A 753 -46.63 27.47 15.55
C SER A 753 -47.04 28.92 15.26
N GLY A 754 -46.55 29.48 14.15
CA GLY A 754 -46.99 30.77 13.64
C GLY A 754 -46.93 30.81 12.11
N ALA A 755 -48.10 30.92 11.48
CA ALA A 755 -48.30 31.14 10.06
C ALA A 755 -48.73 32.59 9.80
N ALA A 756 -48.23 33.21 8.73
CA ALA A 756 -48.90 34.28 7.99
C ALA A 756 -48.22 34.51 6.62
N ASN A 757 -49.05 34.66 5.60
CA ASN A 757 -48.74 35.01 4.20
C ASN A 757 -48.31 36.49 4.05
N ASP A 758 -47.56 36.81 2.98
CA ASP A 758 -47.97 37.76 1.92
C ASP A 758 -46.79 38.11 0.97
N ASP A 759 -46.94 37.63 -0.27
CA ASP A 759 -46.59 38.08 -1.64
C ASP A 759 -45.81 39.39 -1.99
N PRO A 760 -45.40 39.58 -3.28
CA PRO A 760 -44.05 40.00 -3.69
C PRO A 760 -43.95 41.43 -4.24
N MET A 761 -42.71 41.91 -4.43
CA MET A 761 -42.41 43.09 -5.25
C MET A 761 -41.19 42.85 -6.16
N GLU A 762 -41.34 43.39 -7.35
CA GLU A 762 -40.59 43.25 -8.59
C GLU A 762 -39.54 44.39 -8.74
N LEU A 763 -38.65 44.26 -9.74
CA LEU A 763 -37.92 45.30 -10.51
C LEU A 763 -36.46 45.71 -10.16
N GLY A 764 -35.66 45.68 -11.24
CA GLY A 764 -34.52 46.57 -11.57
C GLY A 764 -33.14 46.08 -11.08
N SER A 765 -32.02 46.16 -11.80
CA SER A 765 -31.57 46.86 -13.02
C SER A 765 -30.17 46.30 -13.37
N SER A 766 -29.90 45.76 -14.56
CA SER A 766 -29.22 46.45 -15.68
C SER A 766 -28.18 47.51 -15.28
N ILE A 767 -26.89 47.16 -15.32
CA ILE A 767 -25.79 48.11 -15.52
C ILE A 767 -24.84 47.47 -16.55
N ASP A 768 -24.93 48.01 -17.76
CA ASP A 768 -23.86 48.06 -18.76
C ASP A 768 -22.74 48.97 -18.23
N ASP A 769 -21.48 48.65 -18.51
CA ASP A 769 -20.44 49.68 -18.60
C ASP A 769 -19.40 49.30 -19.65
N GLU A 770 -19.12 50.30 -20.47
CA GLU A 770 -18.41 50.33 -21.74
C GLU A 770 -16.88 50.35 -21.61
N GLU A 771 -16.27 50.06 -22.76
CA GLU A 771 -15.01 50.56 -23.32
C GLU A 771 -14.05 51.36 -22.41
N GLU A 772 -12.78 50.91 -22.38
CA GLU A 772 -11.68 51.86 -22.52
C GLU A 772 -10.56 51.26 -23.39
N GLN A 773 -10.47 51.79 -24.62
CA GLN A 773 -9.28 51.72 -25.45
C GLN A 773 -8.24 52.71 -24.91
N GLN A 774 -6.97 52.33 -24.82
CA GLN A 774 -5.86 53.26 -25.07
C GLN A 774 -4.53 52.55 -25.36
N HIS A 775 -4.10 52.73 -26.62
CA HIS A 775 -2.74 52.98 -27.11
C HIS A 775 -1.51 52.44 -26.35
N GLY A 776 -0.74 51.60 -27.06
CA GLY A 776 0.64 51.27 -26.72
C GLY A 776 1.47 50.96 -27.97
N GLU A 777 2.26 51.94 -28.40
CA GLU A 777 2.99 52.06 -29.65
C GLU A 777 4.13 51.04 -29.90
N LYS A 778 4.15 50.55 -31.15
CA LYS A 778 5.28 50.35 -32.06
C LYS A 778 6.71 50.42 -31.47
N ARG A 779 7.44 49.30 -31.59
CA ARG A 779 8.86 49.34 -32.02
C ARG A 779 9.12 48.36 -33.15
N LYS A 780 9.40 48.98 -34.30
CA LYS A 780 9.82 48.41 -35.58
C LYS A 780 11.36 48.38 -35.58
N ARG A 781 11.98 47.22 -35.80
CA ARG A 781 13.30 47.14 -36.47
C ARG A 781 13.28 45.97 -37.43
N GLN A 782 13.34 46.33 -38.71
CA GLN A 782 13.78 45.51 -39.81
C GLN A 782 15.29 45.25 -39.63
N ASP A 783 15.76 44.07 -40.04
CA ASP A 783 16.87 43.93 -40.98
C ASP A 783 16.79 42.54 -41.64
N GLU A 784 17.31 42.51 -42.85
CA GLU A 784 17.02 41.66 -44.00
C GLU A 784 17.67 40.24 -43.98
N PRO A 785 17.37 39.40 -45.00
CA PRO A 785 17.61 37.96 -44.97
C PRO A 785 18.98 37.58 -45.53
N ASP A 786 19.49 36.42 -45.14
CA ASP A 786 20.52 35.75 -45.96
C ASP A 786 20.31 34.24 -46.01
N SER A 787 20.39 33.78 -47.24
CA SER A 787 20.35 32.42 -47.75
C SER A 787 21.53 31.57 -47.28
N GLY A 788 21.30 30.27 -47.10
CA GLY A 788 22.38 29.32 -46.85
C GLY A 788 21.87 27.89 -46.77
N ASP A 789 21.81 27.23 -47.93
CA ASP A 789 21.84 25.78 -48.06
C ASP A 789 23.04 25.21 -47.28
N GLU A 790 22.84 24.14 -46.49
CA GLU A 790 23.87 23.12 -46.32
C GLU A 790 23.32 21.78 -45.79
N GLU A 791 23.75 20.72 -46.47
CA GLU A 791 23.46 19.30 -46.29
C GLU A 791 23.93 18.70 -44.95
N PRO A 792 23.41 17.49 -44.58
CA PRO A 792 23.72 16.85 -43.29
C PRO A 792 25.05 16.10 -43.30
N SER A 793 25.94 16.47 -42.37
CA SER A 793 27.19 15.77 -42.11
C SER A 793 26.99 14.57 -41.16
N LYS A 794 27.17 13.38 -41.73
CA LYS A 794 27.38 12.11 -41.03
C LYS A 794 28.59 12.20 -40.08
N LYS A 795 28.43 11.78 -38.82
CA LYS A 795 29.55 11.33 -37.99
C LYS A 795 29.28 9.95 -37.39
N ARG A 796 30.05 8.99 -37.90
CA ARG A 796 30.45 7.74 -37.25
C ARG A 796 31.17 8.08 -35.94
N PHE A 797 30.91 7.28 -34.89
CA PHE A 797 31.92 6.96 -33.90
C PHE A 797 31.90 5.46 -33.65
N HIS A 798 33.02 4.82 -33.97
CA HIS A 798 33.52 3.61 -33.34
C HIS A 798 34.32 4.07 -32.12
N GLU A 799 33.93 3.63 -30.93
CA GLU A 799 34.80 2.93 -29.96
C GLU A 799 33.92 2.27 -28.90
#